data_AF-A0A9P9W833-F1
#
_entry.id   AF-A0A9P9W833-F1
#
_cell.length_a   1.000
_cell.length_b   1.000
_cell.length_c   1.000
_cell.angle_alpha   90.00
_cell.angle_beta   90.00
_cell.angle_gamma   90.00
#
_symmetry.space_group_name_H-M   'P 1'
#
loop_
_entity.id
_entity.type
_entity.pdbx_description
1 polymer ?
#
loop_
_entity_poly.entity_id
_entity_poly.type
_entity_poly.pdbx_seq_one_letter_code
_entity_poly.pdbx_strand_id
1 'polypeptide(L)'
;MTGNKQRPPFRAEHLGSLLRPKELTEKRVKLDSAKALEIAQDKELHAIEDKAINEIVKSQLDLGFHAITDGEYRRHQFWGTFFPNLQGFEEISNPSWDMFRLYVPDTAAFTETGHKPGESIVCTGKIKHVGSSYIHDWDYLKKLVPADRVKELKITLAAPEWYHLRYKKGYAYPKDVYANDAEYFADIAVAYKAELQTLYDAGCRNVTIDDPNLAYFCSEKMLAGFKDDGEDSDALLDSYIKLYNDCISSRPADLHLGIHLCRGNFAYSKHFSEGGYDRIATKLFNDINADTYFLEYDTERAGTFAPLKELPPHKNVVLGVITSKFPELENIDELKSRVFQAADIIAKGAGQTREEALKRIGPPAASLPGPAHAGPAPERDTTQNTCPLPRFSEQAFPAFEHQVQYETTAKLPIACLVCLAMPEKSKPPPDESVTYSSGKHDGPPDLRILHYNDVYHVDSSSAEPVGGVARFMSLVKHYREDPKWKGQPDLVTLFSGDAFNPSLESSITKGAHMVPLLNNIGTDAAALGNHDLDFGVRQFRNLASKCKFPWLIANVLDPALGESVPIGNAKKTHTITTSNGVKVGLIGLGEREWLATINSLPPDLIYKSASETARELVPKLRAEGAEIVIAVTHMREPNDNKLAEQTDGIIDIILGGHDHYYNHSFIKGTHVLRSGTDFKQLSYIEARRAGNGSRKWDIDIIRRDVTSAIPQHDETVKLVEKLTASLKSTLQKPIGYTAAPLDARFRTVRLKESNIANWVCDIMRHHYSGECCIMASGTIRGDQIYPPGPILLKDIMNCFPFEDPVVVIKVTGQAIWDALENGVSQYPALEGRFPQVSNIKFTFDANKAVGSRILKATIGDEPIDMEKMYTLVTRGYMARGKDGFDSLLIEEEGGKAKEIVSEENGILISMMLRQYFMSLRVMGQWKNWGNAINRHWNEVSKKVSACHPHFQPTPQATPTSPSASKSHGWENWTPQKVRSRRGSVLPREEESDSEDEGTHEAEKDVEGVDKELQIMRRVFGKWAKIAGVECKVADELNQNEFDVDWTTPIAPRVEGRITQIGGDPPN
;
A
#
# COMPACT_ATOMS: atom_id res chain seq x y z
N MET A 1 48.65 -33.94 2.66
CA MET A 1 48.10 -34.06 4.02
C MET A 1 46.76 -33.35 4.06
N THR A 2 45.69 -34.14 4.18
CA THR A 2 44.45 -33.91 4.95
C THR A 2 43.81 -32.51 4.96
N GLY A 3 42.70 -32.39 4.23
CA GLY A 3 41.41 -31.94 4.76
C GLY A 3 41.25 -30.44 4.98
N ASN A 4 40.50 -29.80 4.08
CA ASN A 4 39.96 -28.45 4.22
C ASN A 4 39.06 -28.40 5.47
N LYS A 5 39.63 -28.07 6.64
CA LYS A 5 38.86 -27.91 7.89
C LYS A 5 38.15 -26.57 7.83
N GLN A 6 36.93 -26.55 7.32
CA GLN A 6 36.01 -25.41 7.48
C GLN A 6 35.88 -25.13 8.99
N ARG A 7 36.55 -24.08 9.46
CA ARG A 7 36.27 -23.45 10.76
C ARG A 7 35.17 -22.42 10.51
N PRO A 8 34.22 -22.21 11.44
CA PRO A 8 33.25 -21.13 11.34
C PRO A 8 33.94 -19.78 11.05
N PRO A 9 33.30 -18.90 10.26
CA PRO A 9 31.92 -19.02 9.80
C PRO A 9 31.75 -19.94 8.61
N PHE A 10 30.60 -20.60 8.56
CA PHE A 10 30.20 -21.38 7.41
C PHE A 10 29.77 -20.45 6.27
N ARG A 11 29.84 -20.93 5.02
CA ARG A 11 29.46 -20.10 3.85
C ARG A 11 27.99 -19.67 3.87
N ALA A 12 27.12 -20.47 4.49
CA ALA A 12 25.72 -20.16 4.72
C ALA A 12 25.42 -20.34 6.21
N GLU A 13 24.87 -19.30 6.84
CA GLU A 13 24.51 -19.29 8.25
C GLU A 13 23.14 -18.65 8.48
N HIS A 14 22.41 -19.18 9.45
CA HIS A 14 21.17 -18.56 9.93
C HIS A 14 21.52 -17.32 10.75
N LEU A 15 20.82 -16.20 10.49
CA LEU A 15 20.77 -15.06 11.41
C LEU A 15 19.48 -15.18 12.25
N GLY A 16 19.48 -14.74 13.50
CA GLY A 16 18.28 -14.71 14.36
C GLY A 16 17.54 -16.05 14.57
N SER A 17 16.30 -15.96 15.08
CA SER A 17 15.45 -17.10 15.38
C SER A 17 14.75 -17.67 14.13
N LEU A 18 14.34 -18.94 14.18
CA LEU A 18 13.48 -19.53 13.15
C LEU A 18 12.00 -19.41 13.56
N LEU A 19 11.08 -19.46 12.59
CA LEU A 19 9.65 -19.43 12.91
C LEU A 19 9.24 -20.67 13.70
N ARG A 20 8.55 -20.47 14.81
CA ARG A 20 8.01 -21.56 15.64
C ARG A 20 6.82 -22.21 14.94
N PRO A 21 6.69 -23.55 15.00
CA PRO A 21 5.48 -24.23 14.59
C PRO A 21 4.26 -23.71 15.37
N LYS A 22 3.08 -23.79 14.74
CA LYS A 22 1.81 -23.32 15.33
C LYS A 22 1.55 -23.92 16.72
N GLU A 23 1.75 -25.22 16.88
CA GLU A 23 1.60 -25.96 18.16
C GLU A 23 2.44 -25.35 19.30
N LEU A 24 3.70 -25.01 19.01
CA LEU A 24 4.60 -24.39 19.97
C LEU A 24 4.18 -22.94 20.28
N THR A 25 3.79 -22.18 19.27
CA THR A 25 3.32 -20.79 19.42
C THR A 25 2.07 -20.72 20.31
N GLU A 26 1.08 -21.57 20.06
CA GLU A 26 -0.17 -21.61 20.84
C GLU A 26 0.06 -22.01 22.31
N LYS A 27 0.97 -22.97 22.59
CA LYS A 27 1.31 -23.34 23.98
C LYS A 27 2.01 -22.19 24.70
N ARG A 28 2.91 -21.47 24.04
CA ARG A 28 3.61 -20.32 24.65
C ARG A 28 2.66 -19.17 24.97
N VAL A 29 1.73 -18.83 24.08
CA VAL A 29 0.72 -17.77 24.33
C VAL A 29 -0.10 -18.06 25.59
N LYS A 30 -0.38 -19.34 25.90
CA LYS A 30 -1.09 -19.73 27.13
C LYS A 30 -0.25 -19.52 28.41
N LEU A 31 1.06 -19.39 28.28
CA LEU A 31 2.03 -19.22 29.36
C LEU A 31 2.56 -17.77 29.45
N ASP A 32 2.09 -16.85 28.61
CA ASP A 32 2.59 -15.46 28.51
C ASP A 32 2.51 -14.64 29.82
N SER A 33 1.76 -15.10 30.82
CA SER A 33 1.65 -14.46 32.15
C SER A 33 2.50 -15.10 33.25
N ALA A 34 3.24 -16.17 32.95
CA ALA A 34 4.11 -16.88 33.90
C ALA A 34 5.55 -16.36 33.82
N LYS A 35 6.34 -16.58 34.88
CA LYS A 35 7.74 -16.11 34.91
C LYS A 35 8.64 -16.89 33.98
N ALA A 36 9.73 -16.30 33.50
CA ALA A 36 10.63 -16.95 32.53
C ALA A 36 11.17 -18.30 33.03
N LEU A 37 11.53 -18.39 34.31
CA LEU A 37 12.00 -19.65 34.94
C LEU A 37 10.88 -20.68 35.17
N GLU A 38 9.63 -20.25 35.33
CA GLU A 38 8.47 -21.15 35.47
C GLU A 38 8.11 -21.76 34.10
N ILE A 39 8.14 -20.94 33.05
CA ILE A 39 7.97 -21.38 31.66
C ILE A 39 9.04 -22.43 31.31
N ALA A 40 10.29 -22.17 31.68
CA ALA A 40 11.42 -23.09 31.47
C ALA A 40 11.37 -24.38 32.31
N GLN A 41 10.32 -24.59 33.10
CA GLN A 41 10.09 -25.82 33.86
C GLN A 41 8.80 -26.55 33.44
N ASP A 42 8.01 -25.99 32.51
CA ASP A 42 6.78 -26.61 32.01
C ASP A 42 7.13 -27.85 31.16
N LYS A 43 6.80 -29.03 31.69
CA LYS A 43 7.10 -30.32 31.06
C LYS A 43 6.36 -30.54 29.73
N GLU A 44 5.17 -29.99 29.59
CA GLU A 44 4.37 -30.12 28.36
C GLU A 44 4.94 -29.24 27.26
N LEU A 45 5.31 -28.00 27.60
CA LEU A 45 6.04 -27.10 26.71
C LEU A 45 7.36 -27.73 26.28
N HIS A 46 8.13 -28.30 27.21
CA HIS A 46 9.41 -28.95 26.89
C HIS A 46 9.28 -30.10 25.89
N ALA A 47 8.21 -30.90 25.98
CA ALA A 47 7.96 -31.98 25.03
C ALA A 47 7.63 -31.45 23.63
N ILE A 48 6.86 -30.37 23.54
CA ILE A 48 6.52 -29.70 22.27
C ILE A 48 7.77 -29.04 21.66
N GLU A 49 8.60 -28.39 22.49
CA GLU A 49 9.87 -27.81 22.09
C GLU A 49 10.83 -28.87 21.56
N ASP A 50 11.02 -29.99 22.28
CA ASP A 50 11.88 -31.11 21.85
C ASP A 50 11.47 -31.62 20.47
N LYS A 51 10.17 -31.86 20.27
CA LYS A 51 9.63 -32.30 18.99
C LYS A 51 9.93 -31.29 17.87
N ALA A 52 9.63 -30.02 18.09
CA ALA A 52 9.86 -28.95 17.11
C ALA A 52 11.34 -28.76 16.78
N ILE A 53 12.22 -28.85 17.79
CA ILE A 53 13.68 -28.74 17.64
C ILE A 53 14.22 -29.92 16.83
N ASN A 54 13.76 -31.15 17.11
CA ASN A 54 14.14 -32.32 16.33
C ASN A 54 13.75 -32.17 14.85
N GLU A 55 12.54 -31.67 14.56
CA GLU A 55 12.06 -31.46 13.19
C GLU A 55 12.87 -30.38 12.44
N ILE A 56 13.18 -29.25 13.09
CA ILE A 56 13.94 -28.17 12.44
C ILE A 56 15.42 -28.51 12.30
N VAL A 57 16.01 -29.24 13.23
CA VAL A 57 17.39 -29.75 13.11
C VAL A 57 17.49 -30.75 11.97
N LYS A 58 16.54 -31.68 11.86
CA LYS A 58 16.46 -32.59 10.71
C LYS A 58 16.36 -31.84 9.39
N SER A 59 15.51 -30.81 9.33
CA SER A 59 15.35 -29.98 8.11
C SER A 59 16.66 -29.28 7.73
N GLN A 60 17.40 -28.73 8.70
CA GLN A 60 18.72 -28.13 8.47
C GLN A 60 19.74 -29.16 7.96
N LEU A 61 19.76 -30.35 8.55
CA LEU A 61 20.62 -31.46 8.12
C LEU A 61 20.30 -31.90 6.68
N ASP A 62 19.02 -32.09 6.37
CA ASP A 62 18.52 -32.53 5.05
C ASP A 62 18.83 -31.48 3.96
N LEU A 63 18.84 -30.20 4.32
CA LEU A 63 19.24 -29.08 3.47
C LEU A 63 20.76 -28.88 3.40
N GLY A 64 21.57 -29.62 4.15
CA GLY A 64 23.03 -29.50 4.12
C GLY A 64 23.59 -28.26 4.83
N PHE A 65 22.84 -27.66 5.76
CA PHE A 65 23.38 -26.59 6.62
C PHE A 65 24.44 -27.12 7.59
N HIS A 66 25.49 -26.34 7.79
CA HIS A 66 26.53 -26.65 8.78
C HIS A 66 26.30 -25.90 10.10
N ALA A 67 25.92 -24.62 10.09
CA ALA A 67 25.63 -23.81 11.27
C ALA A 67 24.28 -24.18 11.93
N ILE A 68 24.13 -25.44 12.36
CA ILE A 68 22.86 -25.98 12.86
C ILE A 68 22.53 -25.36 14.21
N THR A 69 21.31 -24.84 14.34
CA THR A 69 20.75 -24.34 15.60
C THR A 69 19.49 -25.10 15.98
N ASP A 70 19.03 -24.92 17.21
CA ASP A 70 17.70 -25.37 17.67
C ASP A 70 16.56 -24.44 17.19
N GLY A 71 16.86 -23.48 16.31
CA GLY A 71 15.92 -22.43 15.87
C GLY A 71 15.58 -21.40 16.95
N GLU A 72 16.20 -21.46 18.12
CA GLU A 72 15.89 -20.64 19.31
C GLU A 72 14.46 -20.83 19.83
N TYR A 73 13.91 -22.03 19.62
CA TYR A 73 12.52 -22.37 19.95
C TYR A 73 12.24 -22.37 21.45
N ARG A 74 13.26 -22.52 22.30
CA ARG A 74 13.17 -22.53 23.78
C ARG A 74 13.20 -21.15 24.43
N ARG A 75 13.55 -20.10 23.68
CA ARG A 75 13.62 -18.74 24.21
C ARG A 75 12.22 -18.14 24.43
N HIS A 76 11.89 -17.69 25.64
CA HIS A 76 10.66 -16.91 25.83
C HIS A 76 10.76 -15.55 25.11
N GLN A 77 11.86 -14.83 25.36
CA GLN A 77 12.25 -13.55 24.76
C GLN A 77 13.68 -13.69 24.20
N PHE A 78 14.14 -12.77 23.35
CA PHE A 78 15.46 -12.91 22.71
C PHE A 78 16.65 -12.84 23.69
N TRP A 79 16.48 -12.27 24.90
CA TRP A 79 17.47 -12.34 25.99
C TRP A 79 17.43 -13.67 26.79
N GLY A 80 16.47 -14.55 26.51
CA GLY A 80 16.34 -15.88 27.09
C GLY A 80 16.24 -15.89 28.62
N THR A 81 16.73 -16.97 29.23
CA THR A 81 16.71 -17.21 30.69
C THR A 81 18.06 -16.95 31.36
N PHE A 82 19.05 -16.40 30.65
CA PHE A 82 20.39 -16.19 31.19
C PHE A 82 20.41 -15.26 32.41
N PHE A 83 19.95 -14.01 32.24
CA PHE A 83 19.90 -13.03 33.33
C PHE A 83 19.06 -13.49 34.54
N PRO A 84 17.82 -13.99 34.39
CA PRO A 84 17.04 -14.45 35.55
C PRO A 84 17.64 -15.67 36.25
N ASN A 85 18.51 -16.44 35.59
CA ASN A 85 19.20 -17.60 36.18
C ASN A 85 20.51 -17.23 36.91
N LEU A 86 20.98 -15.99 36.78
CA LEU A 86 22.13 -15.50 37.56
C LEU A 86 21.69 -15.14 38.98
N GLN A 87 22.45 -15.58 39.98
CA GLN A 87 22.25 -15.08 41.34
C GLN A 87 22.52 -13.58 41.36
N GLY A 88 21.66 -12.81 42.03
CA GLY A 88 21.78 -11.35 42.11
C GLY A 88 20.87 -10.61 41.13
N PHE A 89 20.17 -11.31 40.23
CA PHE A 89 19.09 -10.77 39.42
C PHE A 89 17.72 -11.28 39.89
N GLU A 90 16.71 -10.43 39.75
CA GLU A 90 15.32 -10.77 40.02
C GLU A 90 14.42 -10.31 38.87
N GLU A 91 13.43 -11.15 38.56
CA GLU A 91 12.38 -10.84 37.59
C GLU A 91 11.23 -10.09 38.28
N ILE A 92 10.94 -8.89 37.77
CA ILE A 92 9.86 -8.03 38.23
C ILE A 92 8.77 -7.92 37.17
N SER A 93 7.52 -7.94 37.63
CA SER A 93 6.33 -7.79 36.78
C SER A 93 5.78 -6.36 36.87
N ASN A 94 5.28 -5.82 35.76
CA ASN A 94 4.73 -4.47 35.64
C ASN A 94 5.67 -3.36 36.18
N PRO A 95 6.94 -3.29 35.74
CA PRO A 95 7.86 -2.25 36.19
C PRO A 95 7.35 -0.85 35.83
N SER A 96 7.69 0.14 36.67
CA SER A 96 7.35 1.54 36.38
C SER A 96 8.08 2.03 35.13
N TRP A 97 7.38 2.77 34.28
CA TRP A 97 7.97 3.43 33.11
C TRP A 97 9.13 4.36 33.46
N ASP A 98 9.16 4.91 34.68
CA ASP A 98 10.21 5.83 35.12
C ASP A 98 11.60 5.19 35.16
N MET A 99 11.67 3.87 35.27
CA MET A 99 12.91 3.08 35.26
C MET A 99 13.57 3.07 33.88
N PHE A 100 12.81 3.22 32.80
CA PHE A 100 13.30 2.99 31.44
C PHE A 100 13.66 4.28 30.72
N ARG A 101 14.67 4.21 29.84
CA ARG A 101 14.94 5.27 28.87
C ARG A 101 13.89 5.18 27.76
N LEU A 102 12.91 6.08 27.77
CA LEU A 102 11.73 6.01 26.88
C LEU A 102 12.07 6.19 25.38
N TYR A 103 13.23 6.75 25.07
CA TYR A 103 13.74 6.87 23.70
C TYR A 103 14.46 5.61 23.21
N VAL A 104 14.74 4.63 24.08
CA VAL A 104 15.29 3.35 23.64
C VAL A 104 14.19 2.63 22.84
N PRO A 105 14.48 2.16 21.63
CA PRO A 105 13.45 1.78 20.67
C PRO A 105 12.44 0.71 21.10
N ASP A 106 12.87 -0.29 21.85
CA ASP A 106 11.98 -1.32 22.40
C ASP A 106 10.95 -0.67 23.35
N THR A 107 11.45 0.20 24.23
CA THR A 107 10.67 0.94 25.23
C THR A 107 9.73 1.94 24.55
N ALA A 108 10.22 2.68 23.55
CA ALA A 108 9.44 3.62 22.76
C ALA A 108 8.25 2.93 22.07
N ALA A 109 8.49 1.78 21.42
CA ALA A 109 7.46 1.02 20.72
C ALA A 109 6.34 0.54 21.65
N PHE A 110 6.68 0.10 22.87
CA PHE A 110 5.69 -0.29 23.87
C PHE A 110 4.87 0.92 24.40
N THR A 111 5.51 2.09 24.59
CA THR A 111 4.78 3.30 25.02
C THR A 111 3.80 3.84 23.97
N GLU A 112 4.19 3.88 22.68
CA GLU A 112 3.36 4.40 21.59
C GLU A 112 2.06 3.60 21.37
N THR A 113 2.08 2.31 21.72
CA THR A 113 0.93 1.41 21.59
C THR A 113 0.05 1.37 22.85
N GLY A 114 0.40 2.13 23.90
CA GLY A 114 -0.29 2.10 25.18
C GLY A 114 -0.15 0.78 25.94
N HIS A 115 0.79 -0.08 25.54
CA HIS A 115 1.01 -1.40 26.10
C HIS A 115 1.89 -1.29 27.35
N LYS A 116 1.43 -1.76 28.52
CA LYS A 116 2.23 -1.72 29.75
C LYS A 116 3.42 -2.69 29.64
N PRO A 117 4.60 -2.39 30.24
CA PRO A 117 5.71 -3.34 30.22
C PRO A 117 5.31 -4.58 31.04
N GLY A 118 5.38 -5.76 30.44
CA GLY A 118 5.01 -7.02 31.09
C GLY A 118 5.99 -7.41 32.20
N GLU A 119 7.24 -7.71 31.83
CA GLU A 119 8.31 -8.14 32.72
C GLU A 119 9.63 -7.40 32.46
N SER A 120 10.52 -7.35 33.47
CA SER A 120 11.90 -6.89 33.33
C SER A 120 12.80 -7.54 34.39
N ILE A 121 14.11 -7.58 34.15
CA ILE A 121 15.09 -8.19 35.07
C ILE A 121 15.97 -7.13 35.69
N VAL A 122 16.00 -7.05 37.02
CA VAL A 122 16.76 -6.04 37.76
C VAL A 122 17.82 -6.69 38.65
N CYS A 123 18.98 -6.05 38.75
CA CYS A 123 20.01 -6.48 39.69
C CYS A 123 19.58 -6.09 41.11
N THR A 124 19.54 -7.04 42.04
CA THR A 124 19.21 -6.81 43.46
C THR A 124 20.37 -7.18 44.40
N GLY A 125 21.38 -7.90 43.91
CA GLY A 125 22.56 -8.30 44.68
C GLY A 125 23.78 -8.57 43.80
N LYS A 126 24.88 -9.04 44.42
CA LYS A 126 26.10 -9.37 43.68
C LYS A 126 25.87 -10.50 42.68
N ILE A 127 26.21 -10.24 41.42
CA ILE A 127 26.01 -11.15 40.29
C ILE A 127 26.94 -12.36 40.42
N LYS A 128 26.38 -13.56 40.37
CA LYS A 128 27.14 -14.81 40.32
C LYS A 128 26.50 -15.81 39.37
N HIS A 129 27.36 -16.49 38.60
CA HIS A 129 26.95 -17.64 37.82
C HIS A 129 26.78 -18.86 38.73
N VAL A 130 25.58 -19.42 38.77
CA VAL A 130 25.22 -20.55 39.66
C VAL A 130 24.81 -21.81 38.89
N GLY A 131 24.91 -21.77 37.56
CA GLY A 131 24.50 -22.83 36.67
C GLY A 131 24.24 -22.28 35.28
N SER A 132 24.53 -23.09 34.25
CA SER A 132 24.26 -22.69 32.88
C SER A 132 22.78 -22.79 32.56
N SER A 133 22.24 -21.72 31.99
CA SER A 133 20.87 -21.67 31.45
C SER A 133 20.76 -22.34 30.07
N TYR A 134 21.89 -22.57 29.41
CA TYR A 134 21.97 -23.05 28.03
C TYR A 134 22.41 -24.51 27.92
N ILE A 135 23.02 -25.09 28.97
CA ILE A 135 23.63 -26.42 28.92
C ILE A 135 22.62 -27.54 28.63
N HIS A 136 21.42 -27.44 29.18
CA HIS A 136 20.35 -28.40 28.93
C HIS A 136 19.97 -28.42 27.44
N ASP A 137 19.81 -27.24 26.86
CA ASP A 137 19.40 -27.07 25.46
C ASP A 137 20.53 -27.49 24.52
N TRP A 138 21.77 -27.18 24.88
CA TRP A 138 22.97 -27.67 24.21
C TRP A 138 23.05 -29.20 24.21
N ASP A 139 22.87 -29.84 25.37
CA ASP A 139 22.94 -31.30 25.50
C ASP A 139 21.83 -32.02 24.74
N TYR A 140 20.67 -31.37 24.58
CA TYR A 140 19.61 -31.88 23.71
C TYR A 140 20.00 -31.75 22.23
N LEU A 141 20.38 -30.55 21.78
CA LEU A 141 20.78 -30.29 20.39
C LEU A 141 21.93 -31.21 19.94
N LYS A 142 22.91 -31.42 20.82
CA LYS A 142 24.05 -32.33 20.61
C LYS A 142 23.65 -33.77 20.29
N LYS A 143 22.52 -34.26 20.82
CA LYS A 143 22.03 -35.63 20.57
C LYS A 143 21.38 -35.78 19.21
N LEU A 144 20.98 -34.68 18.58
CA LEU A 144 20.26 -34.67 17.31
C LEU A 144 21.20 -34.72 16.09
N VAL A 145 22.51 -34.57 16.30
CA VAL A 145 23.51 -34.58 15.24
C VAL A 145 24.56 -35.68 15.44
N PRO A 146 25.17 -36.20 14.37
CA PRO A 146 26.32 -37.09 14.46
C PRO A 146 27.49 -36.46 15.25
N ALA A 147 28.27 -37.29 15.96
CA ALA A 147 29.32 -36.83 16.87
C ALA A 147 30.40 -35.95 16.20
N ASP A 148 30.70 -36.21 14.93
CA ASP A 148 31.66 -35.44 14.13
C ASP A 148 31.13 -34.06 13.69
N ARG A 149 29.80 -33.86 13.74
CA ARG A 149 29.10 -32.61 13.40
C ARG A 149 28.77 -31.75 14.62
N VAL A 150 28.98 -32.22 15.85
CA VAL A 150 28.72 -31.46 17.09
C VAL A 150 29.42 -30.10 17.11
N LYS A 151 30.65 -30.02 16.56
CA LYS A 151 31.43 -28.78 16.46
C LYS A 151 30.81 -27.73 15.51
N GLU A 152 29.84 -28.13 14.68
CA GLU A 152 29.16 -27.24 13.73
C GLU A 152 27.92 -26.58 14.34
N LEU A 153 27.42 -27.13 15.45
CA LEU A 153 26.30 -26.58 16.19
C LEU A 153 26.60 -25.17 16.69
N LYS A 154 25.62 -24.28 16.58
CA LYS A 154 25.70 -22.89 17.00
C LYS A 154 24.67 -22.61 18.09
N ILE A 155 25.09 -21.91 19.14
CA ILE A 155 24.20 -21.42 20.19
C ILE A 155 24.27 -19.91 20.29
N THR A 156 23.10 -19.28 20.42
CA THR A 156 22.98 -17.84 20.57
C THR A 156 22.93 -17.48 22.05
N LEU A 157 23.60 -16.40 22.45
CA LEU A 157 23.65 -15.83 23.80
C LEU A 157 23.06 -14.41 23.78
N ALA A 158 22.51 -13.95 24.90
CA ALA A 158 22.05 -12.57 25.05
C ALA A 158 23.21 -11.57 25.08
N ALA A 159 22.97 -10.30 24.76
CA ALA A 159 23.93 -9.20 24.92
C ALA A 159 24.27 -8.95 26.41
N PRO A 160 25.56 -8.80 26.79
CA PRO A 160 25.96 -8.63 28.18
C PRO A 160 25.48 -7.32 28.82
N GLU A 161 25.30 -6.25 28.04
CA GLU A 161 24.81 -4.95 28.49
C GLU A 161 23.28 -4.79 28.45
N TRP A 162 22.55 -5.84 28.05
CA TRP A 162 21.13 -5.77 27.66
C TRP A 162 20.28 -4.88 28.57
N TYR A 163 20.25 -5.23 29.87
CA TYR A 163 19.44 -4.51 30.85
C TYR A 163 20.04 -3.15 31.24
N HIS A 164 21.36 -2.98 31.19
CA HIS A 164 21.99 -1.72 31.55
C HIS A 164 21.61 -0.58 30.58
N LEU A 165 21.62 -0.85 29.27
CA LEU A 165 21.26 0.18 28.28
C LEU A 165 19.77 0.58 28.37
N ARG A 166 18.90 -0.35 28.75
CA ARG A 166 17.45 -0.14 28.81
C ARG A 166 17.02 0.81 29.94
N TYR A 167 17.77 0.81 31.03
CA TYR A 167 17.42 1.54 32.24
C TYR A 167 18.02 2.94 32.30
N LYS A 168 17.32 3.87 32.96
CA LYS A 168 17.88 5.16 33.32
C LYS A 168 19.03 4.96 34.32
N LYS A 169 19.97 5.90 34.32
CA LYS A 169 21.10 5.90 35.25
C LYS A 169 20.62 5.77 36.69
N GLY A 170 21.19 4.79 37.41
CA GLY A 170 20.85 4.49 38.81
C GLY A 170 19.74 3.45 39.01
N TYR A 171 19.17 2.89 37.94
CA TYR A 171 18.17 1.80 38.04
C TYR A 171 18.71 0.42 37.67
N ALA A 172 19.87 0.33 37.00
CA ALA A 172 20.44 -0.96 36.60
C ALA A 172 20.88 -1.82 37.79
N TYR A 173 21.34 -1.18 38.87
CA TYR A 173 21.76 -1.83 40.10
C TYR A 173 21.67 -0.86 41.30
N PRO A 174 21.51 -1.37 42.54
CA PRO A 174 21.55 -0.56 43.76
C PRO A 174 22.96 -0.07 44.08
N LYS A 175 23.09 1.18 44.55
CA LYS A 175 24.38 1.80 44.89
C LYS A 175 25.13 1.12 46.04
N ASP A 176 24.40 0.43 46.92
CA ASP A 176 24.94 -0.37 48.01
C ASP A 176 25.48 -1.73 47.55
N VAL A 177 25.14 -2.17 46.32
CA VAL A 177 25.66 -3.39 45.70
C VAL A 177 26.85 -3.12 44.80
N TYR A 178 26.79 -2.07 43.96
CA TYR A 178 27.87 -1.65 43.08
C TYR A 178 28.08 -0.14 43.14
N ALA A 179 29.34 0.28 43.24
CA ALA A 179 29.68 1.70 43.33
C ALA A 179 29.60 2.41 41.97
N ASN A 180 29.79 1.68 40.87
CA ASN A 180 29.85 2.21 39.51
C ASN A 180 29.66 1.08 38.46
N ASP A 181 29.47 1.48 37.20
CA ASP A 181 29.19 0.56 36.09
C ASP A 181 30.35 -0.42 35.85
N ALA A 182 31.60 -0.02 36.13
CA ALA A 182 32.76 -0.89 35.92
C ALA A 182 32.76 -2.11 36.86
N GLU A 183 32.33 -1.94 38.12
CA GLU A 183 32.20 -3.07 39.05
C GLU A 183 31.03 -4.00 38.65
N TYR A 184 29.92 -3.43 38.19
CA TYR A 184 28.76 -4.20 37.70
C TYR A 184 29.12 -5.02 36.45
N PHE A 185 29.77 -4.39 35.48
CA PHE A 185 30.26 -5.03 34.26
C PHE A 185 31.34 -6.08 34.53
N ALA A 186 32.19 -5.90 35.55
CA ALA A 186 33.18 -6.90 35.93
C ALA A 186 32.51 -8.22 36.36
N ASP A 187 31.44 -8.16 37.16
CA ASP A 187 30.74 -9.36 37.60
C ASP A 187 29.91 -10.00 36.46
N ILE A 188 29.31 -9.21 35.56
CA ILE A 188 28.70 -9.73 34.32
C ILE A 188 29.75 -10.46 33.49
N ALA A 189 30.94 -9.87 33.30
CA ALA A 189 32.01 -10.49 32.54
C ALA A 189 32.47 -11.82 33.16
N VAL A 190 32.54 -11.92 34.50
CA VAL A 190 32.83 -13.18 35.19
C VAL A 190 31.74 -14.22 34.91
N ALA A 191 30.46 -13.82 34.93
CA ALA A 191 29.36 -14.73 34.63
C ALA A 191 29.38 -15.23 33.18
N TYR A 192 29.65 -14.36 32.20
CA TYR A 192 29.80 -14.76 30.79
C TYR A 192 31.00 -15.67 30.57
N LYS A 193 32.14 -15.42 31.21
CA LYS A 193 33.31 -16.32 31.14
C LYS A 193 32.96 -17.72 31.62
N ALA A 194 32.26 -17.82 32.75
CA ALA A 194 31.82 -19.10 33.30
C ALA A 194 30.85 -19.83 32.37
N GLU A 195 29.90 -19.11 31.77
CA GLU A 195 28.95 -19.66 30.79
C GLU A 195 29.65 -20.16 29.52
N LEU A 196 30.52 -19.34 28.92
CA LEU A 196 31.30 -19.71 27.73
C LEU A 196 32.20 -20.92 28.00
N GLN A 197 32.85 -20.97 29.17
CA GLN A 197 33.66 -22.12 29.57
C GLN A 197 32.82 -23.38 29.74
N THR A 198 31.64 -23.27 30.38
CA THR A 198 30.71 -24.39 30.56
C THR A 198 30.26 -24.97 29.22
N LEU A 199 29.85 -24.12 28.27
CA LEU A 199 29.47 -24.53 26.93
C LEU A 199 30.65 -25.15 26.17
N TYR A 200 31.84 -24.56 26.29
CA TYR A 200 33.06 -25.07 25.65
C TYR A 200 33.43 -26.47 26.15
N ASP A 201 33.38 -26.68 27.47
CA ASP A 201 33.66 -27.97 28.13
C ASP A 201 32.63 -29.03 27.72
N ALA A 202 31.39 -28.62 27.45
CA ALA A 202 30.34 -29.48 26.90
C ALA A 202 30.51 -29.81 25.40
N GLY A 203 31.53 -29.24 24.74
CA GLY A 203 31.89 -29.48 23.35
C GLY A 203 31.43 -28.40 22.38
N CYS A 204 30.87 -27.28 22.85
CA CYS A 204 30.51 -26.16 21.99
C CYS A 204 31.75 -25.50 21.39
N ARG A 205 31.68 -25.16 20.10
CA ARG A 205 32.78 -24.50 19.36
C ARG A 205 32.32 -23.29 18.56
N ASN A 206 31.02 -22.99 18.52
CA ASN A 206 30.46 -21.84 17.82
C ASN A 206 29.37 -21.18 18.66
N VAL A 207 29.63 -19.96 19.11
CA VAL A 207 28.68 -19.14 19.86
C VAL A 207 28.41 -17.84 19.11
N THR A 208 27.21 -17.29 19.22
CA THR A 208 26.87 -15.95 18.70
C THR A 208 26.22 -15.13 19.80
N ILE A 209 26.63 -13.88 19.97
CA ILE A 209 25.96 -12.94 20.86
C ILE A 209 24.98 -12.12 20.01
N ASP A 210 23.70 -12.14 20.36
CA ASP A 210 22.65 -11.37 19.69
C ASP A 210 22.45 -10.03 20.41
N ASP A 211 22.83 -8.94 19.75
CA ASP A 211 22.91 -7.62 20.34
C ASP A 211 22.47 -6.49 19.41
N PRO A 212 21.18 -6.11 19.42
CA PRO A 212 20.73 -4.92 18.72
C PRO A 212 21.18 -3.60 19.39
N ASN A 213 21.65 -3.61 20.65
CA ASN A 213 21.97 -2.38 21.39
C ASN A 213 23.16 -1.65 20.78
N LEU A 214 24.18 -2.36 20.30
CA LEU A 214 25.31 -1.74 19.61
C LEU A 214 24.87 -0.98 18.34
N ALA A 215 23.87 -1.49 17.62
CA ALA A 215 23.31 -0.80 16.44
C ALA A 215 22.52 0.47 16.81
N TYR A 216 22.07 0.61 18.06
CA TYR A 216 21.34 1.81 18.50
C TYR A 216 22.23 3.07 18.53
N PHE A 217 23.54 2.90 18.68
CA PHE A 217 24.49 4.01 18.58
C PHE A 217 24.57 4.60 17.16
N CYS A 218 23.99 3.96 16.14
CA CYS A 218 23.87 4.50 14.78
C CYS A 218 22.64 5.42 14.60
N SER A 219 21.69 5.43 15.54
CA SER A 219 20.44 6.18 15.39
C SER A 219 20.55 7.60 15.94
N GLU A 220 20.22 8.59 15.11
CA GLU A 220 20.18 10.00 15.52
C GLU A 220 19.22 10.25 16.69
N LYS A 221 18.10 9.53 16.75
CA LYS A 221 17.13 9.62 17.87
C LYS A 221 17.74 9.15 19.18
N MET A 222 18.53 8.08 19.15
CA MET A 222 19.24 7.56 20.32
C MET A 222 20.33 8.52 20.78
N LEU A 223 21.11 9.08 19.85
CA LEU A 223 22.15 10.05 20.16
C LEU A 223 21.56 11.33 20.79
N ALA A 224 20.41 11.79 20.31
CA ALA A 224 19.68 12.88 20.93
C ALA A 224 19.20 12.52 22.35
N GLY A 225 18.64 11.32 22.54
CA GLY A 225 18.19 10.86 23.85
C GLY A 225 19.31 10.74 24.88
N PHE A 226 20.48 10.19 24.51
CA PHE A 226 21.65 10.15 25.40
C PHE A 226 22.10 11.55 25.80
N LYS A 227 22.12 12.48 24.84
CA LYS A 227 22.47 13.88 25.10
C LYS A 227 21.50 14.56 26.07
N ASP A 228 20.20 14.30 25.93
CA ASP A 228 19.16 14.85 26.81
C ASP A 228 19.26 14.29 28.23
N ASP A 229 19.68 13.02 28.38
CA ASP A 229 19.98 12.40 29.69
C ASP A 229 21.35 12.83 30.26
N GLY A 230 22.13 13.64 29.54
CA GLY A 230 23.47 14.05 29.94
C GLY A 230 24.49 12.92 29.93
N GLU A 231 24.27 11.88 29.11
CA GLU A 231 25.18 10.76 28.93
C GLU A 231 26.11 10.96 27.73
N ASP A 232 27.36 10.58 27.92
CA ASP A 232 28.36 10.55 26.85
C ASP A 232 28.23 9.20 26.11
N SER A 233 27.61 9.25 24.94
CA SER A 233 27.37 8.06 24.12
C SER A 233 28.67 7.38 23.66
N ASP A 234 29.75 8.14 23.44
CA ASP A 234 31.00 7.56 22.95
C ASP A 234 31.75 6.86 24.09
N ALA A 235 31.75 7.46 25.28
CA ALA A 235 32.29 6.83 26.49
C ALA A 235 31.48 5.59 26.91
N LEU A 236 30.15 5.63 26.76
CA LEU A 236 29.29 4.48 27.03
C LEU A 236 29.57 3.34 26.05
N LEU A 237 29.68 3.62 24.75
CA LEU A 237 30.07 2.63 23.74
C LEU A 237 31.44 2.01 24.07
N ASP A 238 32.42 2.81 24.48
CA ASP A 238 33.74 2.31 24.90
C ASP A 238 33.64 1.37 26.12
N SER A 239 32.75 1.67 27.06
CA SER A 239 32.50 0.81 28.22
C SER A 239 31.89 -0.55 27.84
N TYR A 240 30.99 -0.59 26.85
CA TYR A 240 30.41 -1.83 26.34
C TYR A 240 31.40 -2.65 25.51
N ILE A 241 32.21 -2.00 24.67
CA ILE A 241 33.32 -2.67 23.95
C ILE A 241 34.29 -3.31 24.95
N LYS A 242 34.62 -2.60 26.04
CA LYS A 242 35.43 -3.15 27.11
C LYS A 242 34.73 -4.36 27.78
N LEU A 243 33.45 -4.25 28.12
CA LEU A 243 32.66 -5.34 28.70
C LEU A 243 32.68 -6.59 27.79
N TYR A 244 32.47 -6.43 26.49
CA TYR A 244 32.56 -7.53 25.51
C TYR A 244 33.91 -8.23 25.55
N ASN A 245 35.00 -7.45 25.47
CA ASN A 245 36.35 -7.99 25.53
C ASN A 245 36.64 -8.67 26.88
N ASP A 246 36.15 -8.11 27.97
CA ASP A 246 36.26 -8.73 29.29
C ASP A 246 35.52 -10.07 29.29
N CYS A 247 34.26 -10.15 28.83
CA CYS A 247 33.46 -11.37 28.76
C CYS A 247 34.16 -12.51 27.98
N ILE A 248 34.90 -12.18 26.93
CA ILE A 248 35.49 -13.16 26.00
C ILE A 248 37.01 -13.35 26.19
N SER A 249 37.63 -12.61 27.11
CA SER A 249 39.09 -12.58 27.31
C SER A 249 39.72 -13.95 27.65
N SER A 250 38.96 -14.85 28.25
CA SER A 250 39.42 -16.20 28.59
C SER A 250 38.90 -17.28 27.64
N ARG A 251 38.29 -16.92 26.50
CA ARG A 251 37.76 -17.90 25.56
C ARG A 251 38.89 -18.74 24.95
N PRO A 252 38.72 -20.06 24.81
CA PRO A 252 39.67 -20.89 24.08
C PRO A 252 39.80 -20.46 22.61
N ALA A 253 40.99 -20.61 22.03
CA ALA A 253 41.28 -20.12 20.67
C ALA A 253 40.52 -20.84 19.54
N ASP A 254 39.96 -22.02 19.81
CA ASP A 254 39.10 -22.76 18.89
C ASP A 254 37.60 -22.58 19.16
N LEU A 255 37.21 -21.72 20.12
CA LEU A 255 35.82 -21.27 20.30
C LEU A 255 35.56 -20.05 19.43
N HIS A 256 34.82 -20.23 18.34
CA HIS A 256 34.40 -19.15 17.45
C HIS A 256 33.30 -18.30 18.10
N LEU A 257 33.47 -16.97 18.05
CA LEU A 257 32.52 -15.99 18.56
C LEU A 257 32.00 -15.08 17.43
N GLY A 258 30.69 -15.15 17.22
CA GLY A 258 29.91 -14.23 16.41
C GLY A 258 29.27 -13.09 17.19
N ILE A 259 29.06 -11.94 16.56
CA ILE A 259 28.16 -10.88 17.06
C ILE A 259 27.11 -10.58 16.01
N HIS A 260 25.83 -10.71 16.37
CA HIS A 260 24.70 -10.37 15.52
C HIS A 260 24.16 -8.98 15.88
N LEU A 261 24.10 -8.11 14.87
CA LEU A 261 23.59 -6.74 14.99
C LEU A 261 22.37 -6.59 14.10
N CYS A 262 21.18 -6.82 14.64
CA CYS A 262 19.92 -6.55 13.93
C CYS A 262 19.38 -5.14 14.23
N ARG A 263 18.43 -4.68 13.42
CA ARG A 263 17.74 -3.39 13.58
C ARG A 263 16.39 -3.50 14.27
N GLY A 264 16.05 -4.69 14.78
CA GLY A 264 14.76 -4.97 15.35
C GLY A 264 13.65 -5.09 14.32
N ASN A 265 12.69 -5.97 14.60
CA ASN A 265 11.50 -6.13 13.78
C ASN A 265 10.31 -6.44 14.70
N PHE A 266 9.27 -5.62 14.60
CA PHE A 266 8.03 -5.71 15.36
C PHE A 266 6.85 -5.89 14.38
N ALA A 267 5.68 -6.29 14.87
CA ALA A 267 4.50 -6.49 14.03
C ALA A 267 4.25 -5.29 13.08
N TYR A 268 3.81 -5.58 11.85
CA TYR A 268 3.59 -4.60 10.78
C TYR A 268 4.86 -3.89 10.27
N SER A 269 6.01 -4.59 10.28
CA SER A 269 7.30 -4.09 9.79
C SER A 269 7.81 -2.83 10.51
N LYS A 270 7.34 -2.59 11.75
CA LYS A 270 7.91 -1.58 12.65
C LYS A 270 9.31 -2.03 13.08
N HIS A 271 10.24 -1.10 13.25
CA HIS A 271 11.65 -1.41 13.53
C HIS A 271 12.21 -0.58 14.66
N PHE A 272 13.27 -1.10 15.29
CA PHE A 272 13.86 -0.50 16.48
C PHE A 272 14.91 0.57 16.10
N SER A 273 15.69 0.38 15.04
CA SER A 273 16.77 1.33 14.73
C SER A 273 17.02 1.52 13.23
N GLU A 274 17.52 2.69 12.86
CA GLU A 274 17.80 3.13 11.49
C GLU A 274 19.15 3.90 11.44
N GLY A 275 19.82 3.93 10.27
CA GLY A 275 21.08 4.65 10.03
C GLY A 275 22.27 3.74 9.73
N GLY A 276 23.25 4.15 8.91
CA GLY A 276 24.40 3.29 8.55
C GLY A 276 25.33 2.95 9.73
N TYR A 277 26.08 1.84 9.63
CA TYR A 277 27.06 1.43 10.65
C TYR A 277 28.27 2.37 10.76
N ASP A 278 28.38 3.38 9.90
CA ASP A 278 29.53 4.27 9.70
C ASP A 278 30.09 4.84 11.01
N ARG A 279 29.22 5.25 11.94
CA ARG A 279 29.62 5.86 13.22
C ARG A 279 30.41 4.89 14.12
N ILE A 280 29.99 3.63 14.16
CA ILE A 280 30.56 2.63 15.09
C ILE A 280 31.55 1.69 14.41
N ALA A 281 31.57 1.64 13.07
CA ALA A 281 32.28 0.64 12.27
C ALA A 281 33.74 0.43 12.70
N THR A 282 34.50 1.50 12.85
CA THR A 282 35.92 1.42 13.23
C THR A 282 36.07 0.77 14.61
N LYS A 283 35.37 1.27 15.64
CA LYS A 283 35.46 0.73 17.01
C LYS A 283 34.88 -0.70 17.09
N LEU A 284 33.72 -0.91 16.47
CA LEU A 284 33.04 -2.21 16.42
C LEU A 284 33.97 -3.28 15.83
N PHE A 285 34.54 -3.02 14.65
CA PHE A 285 35.34 -4.01 13.92
C PHE A 285 36.78 -4.12 14.38
N ASN A 286 37.38 -3.09 14.97
CA ASN A 286 38.79 -3.14 15.38
C ASN A 286 38.96 -3.41 16.87
N ASP A 287 38.03 -2.95 17.72
CA ASP A 287 38.25 -2.96 19.17
C ASP A 287 37.56 -4.13 19.86
N ILE A 288 36.46 -4.70 19.33
CA ILE A 288 35.85 -5.90 19.89
C ILE A 288 36.55 -7.16 19.35
N ASN A 289 37.03 -8.05 20.19
CA ASN A 289 37.73 -9.27 19.77
C ASN A 289 36.78 -10.40 19.28
N ALA A 290 35.81 -10.08 18.41
CA ALA A 290 34.93 -11.06 17.75
C ALA A 290 35.54 -11.61 16.46
N ASP A 291 35.15 -12.82 16.08
CA ASP A 291 35.65 -13.50 14.87
C ASP A 291 34.78 -13.18 13.65
N THR A 292 33.45 -13.07 13.84
CA THR A 292 32.47 -12.85 12.77
C THR A 292 31.40 -11.85 13.18
N TYR A 293 31.01 -10.95 12.27
CA TYR A 293 29.85 -10.06 12.44
C TYR A 293 28.70 -10.48 11.52
N PHE A 294 27.50 -10.56 12.07
CA PHE A 294 26.26 -10.86 11.36
C PHE A 294 25.44 -9.58 11.26
N LEU A 295 25.53 -8.89 10.12
CA LEU A 295 25.04 -7.51 9.95
C LEU A 295 23.79 -7.49 9.07
N GLU A 296 22.75 -6.75 9.45
CA GLU A 296 21.55 -6.57 8.63
C GLU A 296 21.79 -5.54 7.51
N TYR A 297 21.46 -5.88 6.26
CA TYR A 297 21.57 -5.02 5.07
C TYR A 297 20.35 -5.14 4.12
N ASP A 298 19.26 -5.78 4.53
CA ASP A 298 18.18 -6.23 3.64
C ASP A 298 17.29 -5.11 3.09
N THR A 299 17.42 -3.89 3.62
CA THR A 299 16.61 -2.71 3.29
C THR A 299 17.49 -1.46 3.37
N GLU A 300 17.14 -0.38 2.65
CA GLU A 300 17.92 0.88 2.63
C GLU A 300 18.13 1.49 4.04
N ARG A 301 17.28 1.13 5.01
CA ARG A 301 17.37 1.54 6.43
C ARG A 301 18.69 1.17 7.12
N ALA A 302 19.33 0.11 6.65
CA ALA A 302 20.58 -0.41 7.21
C ALA A 302 21.82 0.38 6.76
N GLY A 303 21.63 1.34 5.85
CA GLY A 303 22.70 2.10 5.24
C GLY A 303 23.42 1.32 4.14
N THR A 304 24.61 1.79 3.78
CA THR A 304 25.40 1.21 2.68
C THR A 304 26.43 0.21 3.19
N PHE A 305 27.09 -0.51 2.28
CA PHE A 305 28.24 -1.37 2.60
C PHE A 305 29.53 -0.60 2.93
N ALA A 306 29.55 0.74 2.80
CA ALA A 306 30.75 1.55 3.02
C ALA A 306 31.47 1.28 4.38
N PRO A 307 30.77 1.06 5.50
CA PRO A 307 31.39 0.67 6.78
C PRO A 307 32.29 -0.57 6.72
N LEU A 308 32.03 -1.52 5.82
CA LEU A 308 32.81 -2.75 5.68
C LEU A 308 34.25 -2.51 5.24
N LYS A 309 34.57 -1.30 4.76
CA LYS A 309 35.94 -0.88 4.49
C LYS A 309 36.83 -0.97 5.74
N GLU A 310 36.24 -0.81 6.93
CA GLU A 310 36.93 -0.84 8.21
C GLU A 310 37.12 -2.27 8.75
N LEU A 311 36.62 -3.31 8.05
CA LEU A 311 36.68 -4.72 8.49
C LEU A 311 38.11 -5.31 8.35
N PRO A 312 38.76 -5.73 9.45
CA PRO A 312 40.11 -6.27 9.39
C PRO A 312 40.24 -7.57 8.56
N PRO A 313 41.42 -7.86 7.98
CA PRO A 313 41.64 -9.06 7.15
C PRO A 313 41.43 -10.41 7.87
N HIS A 314 41.53 -10.43 9.21
CA HIS A 314 41.41 -11.65 10.01
C HIS A 314 39.98 -11.90 10.54
N LYS A 315 39.03 -11.00 10.24
CA LYS A 315 37.63 -11.10 10.66
C LYS A 315 36.72 -11.40 9.49
N ASN A 316 35.56 -11.97 9.79
CA ASN A 316 34.57 -12.34 8.80
C ASN A 316 33.27 -11.53 8.95
N VAL A 317 32.46 -11.53 7.90
CA VAL A 317 31.14 -10.92 7.91
C VAL A 317 30.12 -11.81 7.22
N VAL A 318 28.93 -11.94 7.81
CA VAL A 318 27.75 -12.52 7.17
C VAL A 318 26.79 -11.38 6.86
N LEU A 319 26.45 -11.21 5.57
CA LEU A 319 25.76 -10.03 5.04
C LEU A 319 24.25 -10.25 4.97
N GLY A 320 23.47 -9.81 5.94
CA GLY A 320 22.00 -9.83 6.00
C GLY A 320 21.26 -9.20 4.82
N VAL A 321 21.45 -9.66 3.57
CA VAL A 321 20.89 -9.10 2.32
C VAL A 321 19.60 -9.77 1.87
N ILE A 322 19.16 -10.80 2.59
CA ILE A 322 17.90 -11.53 2.40
C ILE A 322 16.92 -11.01 3.46
N THR A 323 15.77 -10.49 3.01
CA THR A 323 14.70 -9.96 3.84
C THR A 323 13.71 -11.05 4.22
N SER A 324 13.43 -11.17 5.51
CA SER A 324 12.35 -12.03 6.01
C SER A 324 11.04 -11.29 6.21
N LYS A 325 11.04 -9.98 5.95
CA LYS A 325 9.92 -9.07 6.19
C LYS A 325 8.82 -9.23 5.15
N PHE A 326 9.18 -9.75 3.98
CA PHE A 326 8.29 -9.99 2.86
C PHE A 326 8.37 -11.46 2.43
N PRO A 327 7.28 -12.04 1.92
CA PRO A 327 7.26 -13.43 1.48
C PRO A 327 7.87 -13.63 0.07
N GLU A 328 8.28 -12.56 -0.61
CA GLU A 328 8.93 -12.59 -1.92
C GLU A 328 10.37 -13.10 -1.78
N LEU A 329 10.80 -14.03 -2.64
CA LEU A 329 12.19 -14.49 -2.71
C LEU A 329 13.05 -13.46 -3.44
N GLU A 330 14.25 -13.21 -2.94
CA GLU A 330 15.20 -12.30 -3.56
C GLU A 330 15.71 -12.83 -4.89
N ASN A 331 16.00 -11.92 -5.81
CA ASN A 331 16.65 -12.27 -7.05
C ASN A 331 18.09 -12.77 -6.79
N ILE A 332 18.42 -13.95 -7.32
CA ILE A 332 19.73 -14.61 -7.13
C ILE A 332 20.88 -13.76 -7.68
N ASP A 333 20.71 -13.12 -8.83
CA ASP A 333 21.77 -12.35 -9.46
C ASP A 333 21.95 -10.97 -8.81
N GLU A 334 20.88 -10.40 -8.26
CA GLU A 334 20.97 -9.26 -7.35
C GLU A 334 21.74 -9.62 -6.06
N LEU A 335 21.41 -10.75 -5.42
CA LEU A 335 22.13 -11.23 -4.23
C LEU A 335 23.63 -11.41 -4.51
N LYS A 336 24.00 -12.00 -5.66
CA LYS A 336 25.42 -12.11 -6.07
C LYS A 336 26.06 -10.75 -6.26
N SER A 337 25.39 -9.82 -6.95
CA SER A 337 25.89 -8.47 -7.20
C SER A 337 26.19 -7.73 -5.89
N ARG A 338 25.27 -7.82 -4.93
CA ARG A 338 25.42 -7.20 -3.60
C ARG A 338 26.58 -7.81 -2.80
N VAL A 339 26.75 -9.13 -2.86
CA VAL A 339 27.90 -9.81 -2.25
C VAL A 339 29.22 -9.37 -2.90
N PHE A 340 29.27 -9.22 -4.22
CA PHE A 340 30.46 -8.70 -4.92
C PHE A 340 30.76 -7.25 -4.57
N GLN A 341 29.74 -6.40 -4.46
CA GLN A 341 29.90 -5.00 -4.04
C GLN A 341 30.51 -4.91 -2.63
N ALA A 342 30.01 -5.69 -1.68
CA ALA A 342 30.58 -5.76 -0.34
C ALA A 342 32.03 -6.29 -0.36
N ALA A 343 32.31 -7.31 -1.18
CA ALA A 343 33.66 -7.85 -1.35
C ALA A 343 34.64 -6.80 -1.90
N ASP A 344 34.23 -6.00 -2.88
CA ASP A 344 35.05 -4.92 -3.44
C ASP A 344 35.40 -3.84 -2.41
N ILE A 345 34.43 -3.50 -1.56
CA ILE A 345 34.64 -2.52 -0.47
C ILE A 345 35.61 -3.07 0.58
N ILE A 346 35.42 -4.32 1.01
CA ILE A 346 36.33 -5.00 1.95
C ILE A 346 37.73 -5.13 1.36
N ALA A 347 37.82 -5.52 0.08
CA ALA A 347 39.09 -5.66 -0.64
C ALA A 347 39.85 -4.32 -0.68
N LYS A 348 39.16 -3.24 -1.01
CA LYS A 348 39.72 -1.88 -1.03
C LYS A 348 40.16 -1.40 0.35
N GLY A 349 39.39 -1.70 1.39
CA GLY A 349 39.70 -1.31 2.77
C GLY A 349 40.92 -2.03 3.35
N ALA A 350 40.99 -3.34 3.12
CA ALA A 350 42.07 -4.20 3.61
C ALA A 350 43.32 -4.24 2.70
N GLY A 351 43.27 -3.63 1.51
CA GLY A 351 44.38 -3.66 0.54
C GLY A 351 44.65 -5.04 -0.03
N GLN A 352 43.59 -5.83 -0.28
CA GLN A 352 43.66 -7.21 -0.76
C GLN A 352 42.82 -7.39 -2.04
N THR A 353 42.84 -8.58 -2.65
CA THR A 353 42.01 -8.90 -3.82
C THR A 353 40.55 -9.17 -3.45
N ARG A 354 39.64 -9.05 -4.42
CA ARG A 354 38.22 -9.40 -4.26
C ARG A 354 38.06 -10.88 -3.91
N GLU A 355 38.87 -11.75 -4.51
CA GLU A 355 38.90 -13.19 -4.23
C GLU A 355 39.30 -13.50 -2.78
N GLU A 356 40.23 -12.73 -2.20
CA GLU A 356 40.59 -12.83 -0.78
C GLU A 356 39.49 -12.28 0.13
N ALA A 357 38.74 -11.25 -0.30
CA ALA A 357 37.58 -10.73 0.44
C ALA A 357 36.42 -11.73 0.47
N LEU A 358 36.10 -12.36 -0.67
CA LEU A 358 35.02 -13.34 -0.80
C LEU A 358 35.22 -14.59 0.07
N LYS A 359 36.45 -14.90 0.50
CA LYS A 359 36.71 -16.00 1.44
C LYS A 359 36.23 -15.71 2.86
N ARG A 360 35.94 -14.43 3.18
CA ARG A 360 35.58 -13.94 4.51
C ARG A 360 34.14 -13.43 4.59
N ILE A 361 33.36 -13.65 3.53
CA ILE A 361 31.96 -13.22 3.39
C ILE A 361 31.06 -14.44 3.28
N GLY A 362 29.99 -14.48 4.09
CA GLY A 362 28.89 -15.44 3.94
C GLY A 362 27.58 -14.73 3.58
N PRO A 363 26.82 -15.19 2.56
CA PRO A 363 25.41 -14.84 2.45
C PRO A 363 24.57 -15.52 3.56
N PRO A 364 23.57 -14.84 4.13
CA PRO A 364 22.60 -15.36 5.08
C PRO A 364 21.81 -16.54 4.53
N ALA A 365 21.28 -17.33 5.46
CA ALA A 365 19.91 -17.82 5.34
C ALA A 365 18.99 -16.93 6.18
N ALA A 366 17.79 -16.65 5.66
CA ALA A 366 16.80 -15.75 6.23
C ALA A 366 16.62 -15.89 7.77
N SER A 367 16.61 -14.75 8.46
CA SER A 367 16.29 -14.62 9.89
C SER A 367 14.85 -14.19 10.08
N LEU A 368 14.02 -14.88 10.86
CA LEU A 368 12.66 -14.44 11.16
C LEU A 368 12.59 -13.94 12.61
N PRO A 369 11.82 -12.88 12.92
CA PRO A 369 11.81 -12.28 14.26
C PRO A 369 11.33 -13.28 15.32
N GLY A 370 11.99 -13.28 16.48
CA GLY A 370 11.55 -14.00 17.68
C GLY A 370 10.25 -13.40 18.25
N PRO A 371 9.37 -14.20 18.90
CA PRO A 371 8.04 -13.76 19.27
C PRO A 371 8.10 -13.07 20.62
N ALA A 372 7.85 -11.78 20.63
CA ALA A 372 7.37 -11.06 21.80
C ALA A 372 6.11 -10.32 21.38
N HIS A 373 4.95 -10.95 21.62
CA HIS A 373 3.60 -10.41 21.43
C HIS A 373 3.04 -10.31 19.99
N ALA A 374 3.37 -11.24 19.10
CA ALA A 374 2.65 -11.41 17.84
C ALA A 374 1.51 -12.43 17.98
N GLY A 375 0.28 -12.02 17.65
CA GLY A 375 -0.87 -12.92 17.51
C GLY A 375 -0.66 -14.00 16.43
N PRO A 376 -1.60 -14.94 16.27
CA PRO A 376 -1.40 -16.13 15.44
C PRO A 376 -1.12 -15.75 13.99
N ALA A 377 0.04 -16.15 13.48
CA ALA A 377 0.37 -16.07 12.07
C ALA A 377 -0.48 -17.10 11.28
N PRO A 378 -0.87 -16.80 10.03
CA PRO A 378 -1.63 -17.73 9.20
C PRO A 378 -0.86 -19.03 8.95
N GLU A 379 -1.58 -20.15 8.92
CA GLU A 379 -1.03 -21.50 8.73
C GLU A 379 -0.12 -21.57 7.49
N ARG A 380 1.13 -21.97 7.70
CA ARG A 380 2.06 -22.35 6.63
C ARG A 380 2.43 -23.82 6.82
N ASP A 381 2.27 -24.60 5.76
CA ASP A 381 2.80 -25.96 5.67
C ASP A 381 4.35 -25.88 5.71
N THR A 382 4.95 -26.40 6.78
CA THR A 382 6.39 -26.35 7.05
C THR A 382 7.20 -27.26 6.13
N THR A 383 6.56 -28.02 5.23
CA THR A 383 7.22 -29.05 4.42
C THR A 383 7.53 -28.65 2.97
N GLN A 384 7.03 -27.52 2.46
CA GLN A 384 7.12 -27.21 1.01
C GLN A 384 8.11 -26.12 0.57
N ASN A 385 8.79 -25.43 1.49
CA ASN A 385 9.82 -24.44 1.10
C ASN A 385 11.23 -25.05 1.15
N THR A 386 11.57 -25.85 0.13
CA THR A 386 12.97 -26.22 -0.12
C THR A 386 13.76 -24.97 -0.53
N CYS A 387 14.49 -24.40 0.42
CA CYS A 387 15.34 -23.24 0.21
C CYS A 387 16.51 -23.58 -0.74
N PRO A 388 16.76 -22.83 -1.83
CA PRO A 388 17.86 -23.11 -2.76
C PRO A 388 19.24 -22.64 -2.26
N LEU A 389 19.39 -22.21 -1.00
CA LEU A 389 20.63 -21.63 -0.46
C LEU A 389 21.90 -22.51 -0.57
N PRO A 390 21.85 -23.84 -0.37
CA PRO A 390 23.01 -24.69 -0.62
C PRO A 390 23.44 -24.60 -2.09
N ARG A 391 22.48 -24.63 -3.00
CA ARG A 391 22.71 -24.47 -4.45
C ARG A 391 23.21 -23.07 -4.80
N PHE A 392 22.74 -22.01 -4.14
CA PHE A 392 23.27 -20.64 -4.32
C PHE A 392 24.74 -20.55 -3.89
N SER A 393 25.09 -21.11 -2.72
CA SER A 393 26.47 -21.13 -2.24
C SER A 393 27.41 -21.96 -3.14
N GLU A 394 26.91 -23.07 -3.69
CA GLU A 394 27.63 -23.92 -4.65
C GLU A 394 27.78 -23.25 -6.03
N GLN A 395 26.77 -22.49 -6.49
CA GLN A 395 26.78 -21.80 -7.78
C GLN A 395 27.52 -20.47 -7.78
N ALA A 396 27.49 -19.70 -6.69
CA ALA A 396 28.11 -18.38 -6.60
C ALA A 396 29.61 -18.45 -6.25
N PHE A 397 30.09 -19.56 -5.67
CA PHE A 397 31.48 -19.69 -5.22
C PHE A 397 32.19 -21.01 -5.65
N PRO A 398 32.25 -21.37 -6.94
CA PRO A 398 33.08 -22.50 -7.36
C PRO A 398 34.57 -22.22 -7.10
N ALA A 399 35.29 -23.23 -6.61
CA ALA A 399 36.74 -23.17 -6.45
C ALA A 399 37.43 -22.89 -7.79
N PHE A 400 38.20 -21.81 -7.81
CA PHE A 400 39.06 -21.37 -8.90
C PHE A 400 40.17 -22.40 -9.17
N GLU A 401 39.96 -23.26 -10.17
CA GLU A 401 41.01 -23.85 -11.01
C GLU A 401 40.54 -23.84 -12.47
N HIS A 402 40.75 -22.72 -13.19
CA HIS A 402 41.28 -22.64 -14.57
C HIS A 402 41.16 -21.22 -15.19
N GLN A 403 42.34 -20.62 -15.49
CA GLN A 403 42.74 -19.68 -16.57
C GLN A 403 41.84 -18.44 -16.88
N VAL A 404 42.19 -17.17 -16.54
CA VAL A 404 43.27 -16.23 -16.98
C VAL A 404 43.12 -15.67 -18.42
N GLN A 405 43.18 -14.32 -18.54
CA GLN A 405 43.55 -13.41 -19.67
C GLN A 405 42.39 -12.60 -20.31
N TYR A 406 42.39 -11.28 -20.60
CA TYR A 406 43.33 -10.12 -20.73
C TYR A 406 42.54 -8.81 -20.39
N GLU A 407 43.04 -7.84 -19.58
CA GLU A 407 43.66 -6.51 -19.94
C GLU A 407 42.93 -5.66 -21.03
N THR A 408 42.81 -4.31 -21.04
CA THR A 408 43.22 -3.15 -20.21
C THR A 408 42.58 -1.84 -20.76
N THR A 409 42.40 -0.83 -19.87
CA THR A 409 42.60 0.65 -20.01
C THR A 409 41.75 1.57 -20.94
N ALA A 410 41.10 2.62 -20.36
CA ALA A 410 41.58 4.04 -20.33
C ALA A 410 40.48 5.17 -20.38
N LYS A 411 40.45 5.99 -19.30
CA LYS A 411 40.41 7.49 -19.20
C LYS A 411 39.18 8.38 -19.55
N LEU A 412 38.66 9.03 -18.47
CA LEU A 412 38.11 10.41 -18.20
C LEU A 412 38.52 11.59 -19.15
N PRO A 413 38.03 12.89 -19.03
CA PRO A 413 37.02 13.53 -18.10
C PRO A 413 36.10 14.70 -18.65
N ILE A 414 35.06 15.07 -17.85
CA ILE A 414 34.56 16.42 -17.38
C ILE A 414 34.39 17.63 -18.35
N ALA A 415 33.19 18.27 -18.39
CA ALA A 415 32.91 19.69 -17.97
C ALA A 415 31.60 20.35 -18.50
N CYS A 416 30.82 20.91 -17.55
CA CYS A 416 29.88 22.06 -17.56
C CYS A 416 29.58 22.88 -18.84
N LEU A 417 28.30 23.29 -19.01
CA LEU A 417 27.92 24.72 -19.08
C LEU A 417 26.41 24.97 -18.84
N VAL A 418 26.13 25.92 -17.95
CA VAL A 418 24.84 26.57 -17.66
C VAL A 418 24.55 27.65 -18.72
N CYS A 419 23.30 27.86 -19.13
CA CYS A 419 22.77 29.19 -19.47
C CYS A 419 21.22 29.25 -19.57
N LEU A 420 20.62 29.83 -18.54
CA LEU A 420 19.55 30.85 -18.50
C LEU A 420 18.52 30.96 -19.64
N ALA A 421 17.23 30.86 -19.27
CA ALA A 421 16.19 31.80 -19.72
C ALA A 421 14.95 31.77 -18.79
N MET A 422 14.53 32.95 -18.32
CA MET A 422 13.18 33.33 -17.86
C MET A 422 12.96 34.79 -18.31
N PRO A 423 11.72 35.34 -18.36
CA PRO A 423 10.39 34.73 -18.21
C PRO A 423 9.41 35.10 -19.36
N GLU A 424 8.30 34.36 -19.52
CA GLU A 424 7.07 34.90 -20.14
C GLU A 424 5.85 34.64 -19.25
N LYS A 425 5.07 35.71 -19.00
CA LYS A 425 3.79 35.70 -18.31
C LYS A 425 2.63 35.53 -19.30
N SER A 426 1.62 34.80 -18.83
CA SER A 426 0.20 34.75 -19.22
C SER A 426 -0.20 34.22 -20.61
N LYS A 427 -0.69 32.97 -20.64
CA LYS A 427 -1.86 32.52 -21.43
C LYS A 427 -2.56 31.34 -20.71
N PRO A 428 -3.88 31.42 -20.45
CA PRO A 428 -4.80 30.41 -21.01
C PRO A 428 -5.98 31.11 -21.75
N PRO A 429 -6.67 30.50 -22.74
CA PRO A 429 -7.32 29.19 -22.60
C PRO A 429 -7.36 28.32 -23.89
N PRO A 430 -8.05 27.16 -23.86
CA PRO A 430 -9.32 27.10 -24.61
C PRO A 430 -10.37 26.16 -23.97
N ASP A 431 -11.58 26.51 -23.54
CA ASP A 431 -12.38 27.73 -23.54
C ASP A 431 -13.30 27.68 -22.31
N GLU A 432 -13.69 28.83 -21.76
CA GLU A 432 -14.80 28.91 -20.78
C GLU A 432 -16.11 28.63 -21.54
N SER A 433 -17.00 27.82 -20.95
CA SER A 433 -18.31 27.54 -21.57
C SER A 433 -19.42 28.07 -20.68
N VAL A 434 -20.25 28.96 -21.24
CA VAL A 434 -21.42 29.48 -20.54
C VAL A 434 -22.45 28.36 -20.47
N THR A 435 -22.66 27.83 -19.26
CA THR A 435 -23.70 26.81 -19.00
C THR A 435 -25.06 27.46 -18.88
N TYR A 436 -25.10 28.62 -18.21
CA TYR A 436 -26.31 29.42 -18.08
C TYR A 436 -25.93 30.90 -18.05
N SER A 437 -26.75 31.74 -18.67
CA SER A 437 -26.65 33.18 -18.50
C SER A 437 -28.03 33.80 -18.31
N SER A 438 -28.07 34.75 -17.38
CA SER A 438 -29.25 35.56 -17.05
C SER A 438 -29.43 36.76 -17.99
N GLY A 439 -28.48 37.04 -18.88
CA GLY A 439 -28.57 38.11 -19.88
C GLY A 439 -27.28 38.93 -20.00
N LYS A 440 -27.39 40.11 -20.64
CA LYS A 440 -26.29 41.08 -20.71
C LYS A 440 -26.29 41.96 -19.46
N HIS A 441 -25.11 42.15 -18.87
CA HIS A 441 -24.92 42.93 -17.64
C HIS A 441 -23.91 44.05 -17.86
N ASP A 442 -24.25 45.26 -17.42
CA ASP A 442 -23.38 46.44 -17.47
C ASP A 442 -22.71 46.66 -16.10
N GLY A 443 -21.72 45.83 -15.76
CA GLY A 443 -20.94 45.98 -14.52
C GLY A 443 -20.35 44.68 -13.95
N PRO A 444 -19.42 44.79 -12.99
CA PRO A 444 -18.86 43.63 -12.31
C PRO A 444 -19.94 42.92 -11.46
N PRO A 445 -19.78 41.61 -11.18
CA PRO A 445 -20.69 40.88 -10.31
C PRO A 445 -20.64 41.36 -8.86
N ASP A 446 -21.76 41.25 -8.15
CA ASP A 446 -21.85 41.53 -6.70
C ASP A 446 -21.24 40.40 -5.87
N LEU A 447 -21.23 39.16 -6.38
CA LEU A 447 -20.66 37.98 -5.75
C LEU A 447 -20.05 37.06 -6.80
N ARG A 448 -18.89 36.49 -6.46
CA ARG A 448 -18.11 35.59 -7.30
C ARG A 448 -17.92 34.28 -6.54
N ILE A 449 -18.39 33.17 -7.10
CA ILE A 449 -18.32 31.85 -6.46
C ILE A 449 -17.56 30.87 -7.35
N LEU A 450 -16.70 30.07 -6.75
CA LEU A 450 -16.09 28.90 -7.36
C LEU A 450 -16.69 27.65 -6.71
N HIS A 451 -17.21 26.72 -7.50
CA HIS A 451 -17.81 25.48 -7.02
C HIS A 451 -17.19 24.24 -7.66
N TYR A 452 -16.87 23.25 -6.83
CA TYR A 452 -16.41 21.91 -7.22
C TYR A 452 -16.95 20.86 -6.24
N ASN A 453 -16.90 19.58 -6.63
CA ASN A 453 -17.46 18.45 -5.89
C ASN A 453 -16.73 17.16 -6.27
N ASP A 454 -16.81 16.12 -5.41
CA ASP A 454 -16.36 14.75 -5.68
C ASP A 454 -14.91 14.69 -6.19
N VAL A 455 -13.94 14.88 -5.31
CA VAL A 455 -12.51 14.95 -5.68
C VAL A 455 -11.72 13.84 -5.02
N TYR A 456 -11.53 12.74 -5.75
CA TYR A 456 -10.86 11.55 -5.23
C TYR A 456 -9.41 11.46 -5.69
N HIS A 457 -9.17 11.72 -6.98
CA HIS A 457 -7.86 11.57 -7.60
C HIS A 457 -7.14 12.91 -7.74
N VAL A 458 -5.93 12.99 -7.19
CA VAL A 458 -5.09 14.20 -7.25
C VAL A 458 -4.35 14.36 -8.58
N ASP A 459 -4.08 13.24 -9.27
CA ASP A 459 -3.37 13.19 -10.54
C ASP A 459 -4.29 13.46 -11.75
N SER A 460 -3.69 13.87 -12.86
CA SER A 460 -4.41 14.00 -14.14
C SER A 460 -4.71 12.63 -14.76
N SER A 461 -5.89 12.48 -15.36
CA SER A 461 -6.29 11.34 -16.17
C SER A 461 -5.72 11.40 -17.58
N SER A 462 -5.83 10.29 -18.33
CA SER A 462 -5.28 10.17 -19.69
C SER A 462 -6.14 10.79 -20.79
N ALA A 463 -7.40 11.13 -20.49
CA ALA A 463 -8.39 11.66 -21.44
C ALA A 463 -8.86 13.07 -21.05
N GLU A 464 -9.17 13.90 -22.05
CA GLU A 464 -9.73 15.24 -21.79
C GLU A 464 -11.19 15.18 -21.30
N PRO A 465 -11.60 16.07 -20.37
CA PRO A 465 -10.75 16.95 -19.57
C PRO A 465 -9.85 16.16 -18.61
N VAL A 466 -8.55 16.41 -18.65
CA VAL A 466 -7.55 15.61 -17.91
C VAL A 466 -7.64 15.78 -16.40
N GLY A 467 -8.12 16.90 -15.88
CA GLY A 467 -8.19 17.16 -14.45
C GLY A 467 -6.83 17.28 -13.76
N GLY A 468 -6.79 16.85 -12.49
CA GLY A 468 -5.61 16.90 -11.63
C GLY A 468 -5.49 18.21 -10.85
N VAL A 469 -5.19 18.09 -9.56
CA VAL A 469 -5.24 19.21 -8.60
C VAL A 469 -4.25 20.33 -8.93
N ALA A 470 -3.12 20.02 -9.57
CA ALA A 470 -2.12 21.02 -9.96
C ALA A 470 -2.61 21.96 -11.06
N ARG A 471 -3.36 21.46 -12.06
CA ARG A 471 -3.95 22.31 -13.12
C ARG A 471 -5.20 23.02 -12.60
N PHE A 472 -5.98 22.33 -11.77
CA PHE A 472 -7.09 22.94 -11.05
C PHE A 472 -6.64 24.14 -10.22
N MET A 473 -5.53 24.02 -9.48
CA MET A 473 -4.97 25.14 -8.71
C MET A 473 -4.59 26.34 -9.59
N SER A 474 -4.06 26.12 -10.78
CA SER A 474 -3.77 27.21 -11.72
C SER A 474 -5.04 27.98 -12.11
N LEU A 475 -6.17 27.28 -12.28
CA LEU A 475 -7.46 27.94 -12.51
C LEU A 475 -7.98 28.65 -11.26
N VAL A 476 -7.86 28.04 -10.08
CA VAL A 476 -8.23 28.70 -8.81
C VAL A 476 -7.47 30.01 -8.66
N LYS A 477 -6.15 30.00 -8.88
CA LYS A 477 -5.32 31.21 -8.86
C LYS A 477 -5.70 32.19 -9.95
N HIS A 478 -6.02 31.73 -11.16
CA HIS A 478 -6.55 32.60 -12.20
C HIS A 478 -7.82 33.34 -11.75
N TYR A 479 -8.80 32.65 -11.15
CA TYR A 479 -10.01 33.30 -10.65
C TYR A 479 -9.76 34.17 -9.41
N ARG A 480 -8.73 33.91 -8.61
CA ARG A 480 -8.46 34.67 -7.39
C ARG A 480 -7.53 35.88 -7.61
N GLU A 481 -6.52 35.75 -8.45
CA GLU A 481 -5.35 36.64 -8.50
C GLU A 481 -5.16 37.34 -9.86
N ASP A 482 -5.81 36.89 -10.94
CA ASP A 482 -5.62 37.49 -12.26
C ASP A 482 -5.98 39.01 -12.23
N PRO A 483 -5.15 39.88 -12.83
CA PRO A 483 -5.38 41.32 -12.84
C PRO A 483 -6.77 41.75 -13.32
N LYS A 484 -7.45 40.95 -14.15
CA LYS A 484 -8.82 41.25 -14.64
C LYS A 484 -9.87 41.28 -13.53
N TRP A 485 -9.58 40.62 -12.39
CA TRP A 485 -10.46 40.58 -11.22
C TRP A 485 -10.18 41.70 -10.22
N LYS A 486 -9.13 42.51 -10.44
CA LYS A 486 -8.78 43.62 -9.55
C LYS A 486 -9.95 44.61 -9.46
N GLY A 487 -10.38 44.90 -8.23
CA GLY A 487 -11.50 45.80 -7.97
C GLY A 487 -12.89 45.13 -8.01
N GLN A 488 -12.95 43.81 -8.21
CA GLN A 488 -14.17 43.02 -8.03
C GLN A 488 -14.19 42.39 -6.63
N PRO A 489 -15.34 41.86 -6.15
CA PRO A 489 -15.43 41.13 -4.90
C PRO A 489 -14.49 39.93 -4.84
N ASP A 490 -14.09 39.55 -3.63
CA ASP A 490 -13.23 38.38 -3.41
C ASP A 490 -14.00 37.09 -3.76
N LEU A 491 -13.26 36.09 -4.22
CA LEU A 491 -13.82 34.81 -4.65
C LEU A 491 -14.20 33.95 -3.44
N VAL A 492 -15.47 33.52 -3.38
CA VAL A 492 -15.95 32.52 -2.41
C VAL A 492 -15.85 31.12 -3.02
N THR A 493 -15.17 30.19 -2.37
CA THR A 493 -14.95 28.83 -2.88
C THR A 493 -15.74 27.81 -2.06
N LEU A 494 -16.68 27.11 -2.68
CA LEU A 494 -17.56 26.14 -2.04
C LEU A 494 -17.31 24.73 -2.59
N PHE A 495 -17.30 23.75 -1.68
CA PHE A 495 -17.04 22.35 -2.01
C PHE A 495 -18.19 21.44 -1.59
N SER A 496 -18.72 20.62 -2.49
CA SER A 496 -19.88 19.77 -2.16
C SER A 496 -19.52 18.36 -1.70
N GLY A 497 -18.41 18.18 -0.97
CA GLY A 497 -18.08 16.93 -0.26
C GLY A 497 -17.48 15.83 -1.15
N ASP A 498 -17.12 14.72 -0.50
CA ASP A 498 -16.41 13.57 -1.06
C ASP A 498 -14.97 13.90 -1.49
N ALA A 499 -14.11 14.11 -0.48
CA ALA A 499 -12.68 14.31 -0.69
C ALA A 499 -11.82 13.18 -0.10
N PHE A 500 -12.22 12.59 1.02
CA PHE A 500 -11.28 11.75 1.78
C PHE A 500 -11.15 10.30 1.30
N ASN A 501 -12.10 9.79 0.51
CA ASN A 501 -12.10 8.44 -0.06
C ASN A 501 -13.03 8.42 -1.30
N PRO A 502 -12.92 7.48 -2.26
CA PRO A 502 -11.88 6.47 -2.42
C PRO A 502 -10.75 6.88 -3.35
N SER A 503 -9.51 6.77 -2.86
CA SER A 503 -8.31 6.87 -3.68
C SER A 503 -7.23 5.94 -3.17
N LEU A 504 -6.19 5.76 -3.98
CA LEU A 504 -5.04 4.97 -3.60
C LEU A 504 -4.27 5.64 -2.45
N GLU A 505 -4.13 6.95 -2.52
CA GLU A 505 -3.57 7.77 -1.46
C GLU A 505 -4.41 7.72 -0.19
N SER A 506 -5.75 7.68 -0.30
CA SER A 506 -6.62 7.57 0.88
C SER A 506 -6.51 6.22 1.56
N SER A 507 -6.29 5.14 0.80
CA SER A 507 -6.12 3.80 1.37
C SER A 507 -4.95 3.73 2.37
N ILE A 508 -3.91 4.54 2.14
CA ILE A 508 -2.69 4.59 2.96
C ILE A 508 -2.75 5.72 3.98
N THR A 509 -3.11 6.92 3.55
CA THR A 509 -3.11 8.12 4.41
C THR A 509 -4.41 8.30 5.21
N LYS A 510 -5.40 7.43 4.97
CA LYS A 510 -6.76 7.50 5.52
C LYS A 510 -7.35 8.90 5.36
N GLY A 511 -7.22 9.47 4.15
CA GLY A 511 -7.72 10.80 3.74
C GLY A 511 -6.81 12.00 4.05
N ALA A 512 -5.75 11.83 4.85
CA ALA A 512 -4.95 12.96 5.34
C ALA A 512 -4.23 13.79 4.25
N HIS A 513 -3.95 13.18 3.09
CA HIS A 513 -3.31 13.86 1.95
C HIS A 513 -4.16 14.98 1.34
N MET A 514 -5.49 14.93 1.47
CA MET A 514 -6.38 15.94 0.87
C MET A 514 -6.47 17.22 1.71
N VAL A 515 -6.26 17.15 3.01
CA VAL A 515 -6.33 18.31 3.92
C VAL A 515 -5.45 19.50 3.44
N PRO A 516 -4.14 19.32 3.17
CA PRO A 516 -3.32 20.43 2.68
C PRO A 516 -3.75 20.94 1.30
N LEU A 517 -4.29 20.07 0.43
CA LEU A 517 -4.78 20.46 -0.90
C LEU A 517 -6.04 21.32 -0.79
N LEU A 518 -7.05 20.87 -0.04
CA LEU A 518 -8.29 21.62 0.19
C LEU A 518 -8.05 22.98 0.87
N ASN A 519 -7.11 23.02 1.81
CA ASN A 519 -6.67 24.25 2.47
C ASN A 519 -5.98 25.22 1.49
N ASN A 520 -5.16 24.71 0.57
CA ASN A 520 -4.47 25.53 -0.42
C ASN A 520 -5.39 26.00 -1.56
N ILE A 521 -6.44 25.24 -1.88
CA ILE A 521 -7.50 25.70 -2.79
C ILE A 521 -8.16 26.95 -2.19
N GLY A 522 -8.16 27.08 -0.86
CA GLY A 522 -8.81 28.17 -0.14
C GLY A 522 -10.33 28.01 -0.19
N THR A 523 -10.79 26.79 0.08
CA THR A 523 -12.21 26.48 0.27
C THR A 523 -12.72 27.21 1.51
N ASP A 524 -13.87 27.88 1.39
CA ASP A 524 -14.48 28.67 2.48
C ASP A 524 -15.51 27.87 3.28
N ALA A 525 -16.16 26.88 2.66
CA ALA A 525 -17.04 25.92 3.32
C ALA A 525 -17.21 24.65 2.48
N ALA A 526 -17.46 23.52 3.14
CA ALA A 526 -17.71 22.25 2.48
C ALA A 526 -18.97 21.54 2.98
N ALA A 527 -19.72 20.85 2.12
CA ALA A 527 -20.69 19.85 2.56
C ALA A 527 -19.99 18.56 2.99
N LEU A 528 -20.57 17.83 3.93
CA LEU A 528 -20.13 16.49 4.28
C LEU A 528 -20.65 15.50 3.23
N GLY A 529 -19.74 14.83 2.52
CA GLY A 529 -20.05 13.75 1.60
C GLY A 529 -20.07 12.38 2.27
N ASN A 530 -20.47 11.37 1.49
CA ASN A 530 -20.56 10.04 2.04
C ASN A 530 -19.25 9.34 2.25
N HIS A 531 -18.34 9.47 1.29
CA HIS A 531 -17.04 8.85 1.36
C HIS A 531 -16.08 9.58 2.29
N ASP A 532 -16.44 10.78 2.77
CA ASP A 532 -15.71 11.47 3.84
C ASP A 532 -15.80 10.73 5.20
N LEU A 533 -16.78 9.83 5.36
CA LEU A 533 -16.99 9.02 6.56
C LEU A 533 -16.51 7.56 6.42
N ASP A 534 -15.92 7.16 5.30
CA ASP A 534 -15.55 5.76 5.05
C ASP A 534 -14.53 5.20 6.06
N PHE A 535 -13.65 6.05 6.59
CA PHE A 535 -12.70 5.70 7.66
C PHE A 535 -13.26 5.93 9.07
N GLY A 536 -14.58 6.12 9.19
CA GLY A 536 -15.31 6.35 10.42
C GLY A 536 -15.34 7.81 10.89
N VAL A 537 -16.36 8.13 11.67
CA VAL A 537 -16.66 9.49 12.18
C VAL A 537 -15.51 10.10 12.99
N ARG A 538 -14.75 9.27 13.73
CA ARG A 538 -13.59 9.74 14.50
C ARG A 538 -12.50 10.28 13.58
N GLN A 539 -12.22 9.58 12.48
CA GLN A 539 -11.20 10.01 11.52
C GLN A 539 -11.66 11.26 10.79
N PHE A 540 -12.92 11.30 10.34
CA PHE A 540 -13.50 12.51 9.76
C PHE A 540 -13.33 13.73 10.69
N ARG A 541 -13.67 13.62 11.98
CA ARG A 541 -13.50 14.71 12.96
C ARG A 541 -12.05 15.20 13.05
N ASN A 542 -11.09 14.29 13.04
CA ASN A 542 -9.66 14.62 13.05
C ASN A 542 -9.27 15.41 11.79
N LEU A 543 -9.65 14.92 10.60
CA LEU A 543 -9.32 15.59 9.33
C LEU A 543 -10.03 16.94 9.20
N ALA A 544 -11.32 17.00 9.51
CA ALA A 544 -12.12 18.21 9.51
C ALA A 544 -11.54 19.28 10.45
N SER A 545 -10.99 18.90 11.61
CA SER A 545 -10.34 19.83 12.54
C SER A 545 -9.06 20.47 12.00
N LYS A 546 -8.45 19.87 10.96
CA LYS A 546 -7.26 20.37 10.28
C LYS A 546 -7.59 21.18 9.01
N CYS A 547 -8.86 21.18 8.59
CA CYS A 547 -9.35 22.06 7.53
C CYS A 547 -9.51 23.49 8.06
N LYS A 548 -9.19 24.49 7.24
CA LYS A 548 -9.33 25.92 7.58
C LYS A 548 -10.76 26.45 7.40
N PHE A 549 -11.70 25.58 7.05
CA PHE A 549 -13.09 25.88 6.75
C PHE A 549 -14.03 24.93 7.48
N PRO A 550 -15.28 25.35 7.75
CA PRO A 550 -16.28 24.48 8.35
C PRO A 550 -16.83 23.45 7.35
N TRP A 551 -17.08 22.25 7.85
CA TRP A 551 -17.88 21.22 7.20
C TRP A 551 -19.35 21.35 7.61
N LEU A 552 -20.27 21.14 6.66
CA LEU A 552 -21.70 21.40 6.81
C LEU A 552 -22.54 20.14 6.57
N ILE A 553 -23.43 19.83 7.52
CA ILE A 553 -24.52 18.86 7.35
C ILE A 553 -25.62 19.19 8.37
N ALA A 554 -26.84 19.47 7.91
CA ALA A 554 -27.90 19.94 8.78
C ALA A 554 -28.89 18.85 9.20
N ASN A 555 -28.99 17.79 8.39
CA ASN A 555 -30.11 16.85 8.42
C ASN A 555 -29.72 15.40 8.76
N VAL A 556 -28.46 15.17 9.16
CA VAL A 556 -28.01 13.90 9.76
C VAL A 556 -27.45 14.21 11.15
N LEU A 557 -28.17 13.77 12.17
CA LEU A 557 -27.89 14.09 13.57
C LEU A 557 -27.40 12.86 14.32
N ASP A 558 -26.48 13.09 15.25
CA ASP A 558 -25.91 12.06 16.12
C ASP A 558 -26.36 12.32 17.56
N PRO A 559 -27.35 11.56 18.07
CA PRO A 559 -27.85 11.73 19.44
C PRO A 559 -26.78 11.60 20.52
N ALA A 560 -25.68 10.87 20.25
CA ALA A 560 -24.57 10.73 21.20
C ALA A 560 -23.78 12.04 21.38
N LEU A 561 -23.89 12.98 20.43
CA LEU A 561 -23.32 14.33 20.52
C LEU A 561 -24.34 15.35 21.07
N GLY A 562 -25.61 14.97 21.16
CA GLY A 562 -26.75 15.77 21.60
C GLY A 562 -27.91 15.73 20.60
N GLU A 563 -29.15 15.86 21.06
CA GLU A 563 -30.39 15.65 20.27
C GLU A 563 -30.51 16.47 18.96
N SER A 564 -29.73 17.55 18.83
CA SER A 564 -29.74 18.43 17.68
C SER A 564 -28.35 18.68 17.09
N VAL A 565 -27.36 17.85 17.42
CA VAL A 565 -25.98 18.02 16.94
C VAL A 565 -25.76 17.18 15.68
N PRO A 566 -25.26 17.76 14.58
CA PRO A 566 -24.94 16.99 13.39
C PRO A 566 -23.79 16.01 13.59
N ILE A 567 -23.81 14.93 12.80
CA ILE A 567 -22.72 13.94 12.78
C ILE A 567 -21.35 14.61 12.55
N GLY A 568 -20.32 14.08 13.21
CA GLY A 568 -18.94 14.54 13.03
C GLY A 568 -18.65 15.96 13.56
N ASN A 569 -19.51 16.53 14.41
CA ASN A 569 -19.43 17.92 14.88
C ASN A 569 -19.48 18.96 13.73
N ALA A 570 -20.05 18.61 12.58
CA ALA A 570 -20.25 19.55 11.48
C ALA A 570 -21.29 20.62 11.86
N LYS A 571 -21.24 21.76 11.18
CA LYS A 571 -22.22 22.84 11.37
C LYS A 571 -23.48 22.57 10.53
N LYS A 572 -24.64 23.01 11.01
CA LYS A 572 -25.87 22.98 10.20
C LYS A 572 -25.85 24.04 9.11
N THR A 573 -25.47 25.25 9.51
CA THR A 573 -25.44 26.44 8.67
C THR A 573 -24.16 27.24 8.91
N HIS A 574 -23.82 28.08 7.94
CA HIS A 574 -22.70 29.01 8.04
C HIS A 574 -22.98 30.29 7.25
N THR A 575 -22.57 31.44 7.76
CA THR A 575 -22.75 32.72 7.06
C THR A 575 -21.40 33.31 6.73
N ILE A 576 -21.17 33.60 5.45
CA ILE A 576 -19.97 34.27 4.95
C ILE A 576 -20.35 35.73 4.66
N THR A 577 -19.55 36.68 5.14
CA THR A 577 -19.66 38.09 4.73
C THR A 577 -18.56 38.39 3.74
N THR A 578 -18.92 38.75 2.50
CA THR A 578 -17.98 38.99 1.40
C THR A 578 -17.24 40.32 1.60
N SER A 579 -16.18 40.55 0.80
CA SER A 579 -15.36 41.76 0.90
C SER A 579 -16.12 43.08 0.60
N ASN A 580 -17.22 43.00 -0.14
CA ASN A 580 -18.15 44.11 -0.39
C ASN A 580 -19.38 44.11 0.53
N GLY A 581 -19.41 43.26 1.57
CA GLY A 581 -20.43 43.28 2.63
C GLY A 581 -21.68 42.44 2.36
N VAL A 582 -21.74 41.67 1.27
CA VAL A 582 -22.86 40.75 0.98
C VAL A 582 -22.81 39.58 1.95
N LYS A 583 -23.95 39.28 2.59
CA LYS A 583 -24.07 38.11 3.48
C LYS A 583 -24.59 36.90 2.72
N VAL A 584 -23.77 35.87 2.60
CA VAL A 584 -24.08 34.58 1.97
C VAL A 584 -24.42 33.57 3.06
N GLY A 585 -25.67 33.09 3.09
CA GLY A 585 -26.11 32.03 4.00
C GLY A 585 -25.92 30.65 3.38
N LEU A 586 -25.24 29.74 4.07
CA LEU A 586 -24.97 28.39 3.63
C LEU A 586 -25.72 27.37 4.50
N ILE A 587 -26.28 26.34 3.87
CA ILE A 587 -26.87 25.18 4.55
C ILE A 587 -26.28 23.89 3.94
N GLY A 588 -25.82 22.96 4.79
CA GLY A 588 -25.33 21.65 4.36
C GLY A 588 -26.44 20.60 4.37
N LEU A 589 -26.63 19.81 3.30
CA LEU A 589 -27.64 18.74 3.27
C LEU A 589 -27.11 17.46 2.63
N GLY A 590 -27.51 16.31 3.16
CA GLY A 590 -27.20 14.98 2.61
C GLY A 590 -28.47 14.14 2.40
N GLU A 591 -28.39 13.10 1.59
CA GLU A 591 -29.53 12.22 1.31
C GLU A 591 -29.66 11.09 2.33
N ARG A 592 -30.80 10.38 2.35
CA ARG A 592 -31.03 9.33 3.34
C ARG A 592 -30.27 8.05 2.96
N GLU A 593 -30.28 7.76 1.66
CA GLU A 593 -29.72 6.58 1.03
C GLU A 593 -28.22 6.47 1.31
N TRP A 594 -27.55 7.61 1.43
CA TRP A 594 -26.20 7.77 1.97
C TRP A 594 -25.92 6.85 3.18
N LEU A 595 -26.80 6.83 4.18
CA LEU A 595 -26.53 6.12 5.44
C LEU A 595 -26.39 4.61 5.24
N ALA A 596 -26.97 4.06 4.17
CA ALA A 596 -26.86 2.64 3.84
C ALA A 596 -25.55 2.29 3.10
N THR A 597 -24.85 3.28 2.53
CA THR A 597 -23.65 3.06 1.72
C THR A 597 -22.33 3.12 2.49
N ILE A 598 -22.35 3.56 3.75
CA ILE A 598 -21.14 3.67 4.57
C ILE A 598 -20.93 2.40 5.41
N ASN A 599 -19.68 1.91 5.43
CA ASN A 599 -19.31 0.71 6.17
C ASN A 599 -19.37 0.88 7.69
N SER A 600 -19.06 2.06 8.22
CA SER A 600 -18.98 2.32 9.66
C SER A 600 -19.65 3.64 10.05
N LEU A 601 -20.87 3.54 10.58
CA LEU A 601 -21.61 4.65 11.17
C LEU A 601 -22.00 4.31 12.61
N PRO A 602 -22.11 5.32 13.49
CA PRO A 602 -22.73 5.14 14.79
C PRO A 602 -24.16 4.59 14.66
N PRO A 603 -24.62 3.74 15.59
CA PRO A 603 -26.02 3.35 15.64
C PRO A 603 -26.91 4.57 15.95
N ASP A 604 -28.20 4.46 15.63
CA ASP A 604 -29.25 5.42 16.02
C ASP A 604 -29.14 6.85 15.45
N LEU A 605 -28.46 7.03 14.31
CA LEU A 605 -28.45 8.33 13.61
C LEU A 605 -29.87 8.77 13.22
N ILE A 606 -30.17 10.05 13.45
CA ILE A 606 -31.46 10.64 13.10
C ILE A 606 -31.32 11.37 11.77
N TYR A 607 -31.99 10.84 10.74
CA TYR A 607 -32.16 11.53 9.46
C TYR A 607 -33.41 12.42 9.47
N LYS A 608 -33.26 13.67 9.04
CA LYS A 608 -34.37 14.58 8.73
C LYS A 608 -34.44 14.82 7.22
N SER A 609 -35.65 14.99 6.69
CA SER A 609 -35.83 15.32 5.28
C SER A 609 -35.06 16.60 4.92
N ALA A 610 -34.31 16.56 3.82
CA ALA A 610 -33.54 17.70 3.35
C ALA A 610 -34.45 18.92 3.09
N SER A 611 -35.61 18.72 2.45
CA SER A 611 -36.57 19.78 2.15
C SER A 611 -37.25 20.35 3.38
N GLU A 612 -37.52 19.52 4.40
CA GLU A 612 -38.07 20.02 5.68
C GLU A 612 -37.01 20.83 6.44
N THR A 613 -35.78 20.33 6.47
CA THR A 613 -34.65 21.02 7.11
C THR A 613 -34.37 22.36 6.44
N ALA A 614 -34.42 22.43 5.11
CA ALA A 614 -34.29 23.68 4.37
C ALA A 614 -35.43 24.66 4.69
N ARG A 615 -36.69 24.19 4.71
CA ARG A 615 -37.85 25.05 5.09
C ARG A 615 -37.74 25.59 6.51
N GLU A 616 -37.09 24.87 7.41
CA GLU A 616 -36.83 25.32 8.78
C GLU A 616 -35.69 26.35 8.86
N LEU A 617 -34.55 26.09 8.21
CA LEU A 617 -33.30 26.82 8.44
C LEU A 617 -33.09 28.00 7.49
N VAL A 618 -33.60 27.94 6.26
CA VAL A 618 -33.47 29.04 5.29
C VAL A 618 -34.10 30.34 5.82
N PRO A 619 -35.33 30.36 6.39
CA PRO A 619 -35.90 31.57 6.97
C PRO A 619 -35.06 32.15 8.12
N LYS A 620 -34.40 31.31 8.91
CA LYS A 620 -33.53 31.75 10.01
C LYS A 620 -32.28 32.45 9.47
N LEU A 621 -31.63 31.87 8.45
CA LEU A 621 -30.51 32.50 7.75
C LEU A 621 -30.90 33.87 7.17
N ARG A 622 -32.10 33.99 6.59
CA ARG A 622 -32.63 35.28 6.11
C ARG A 622 -32.84 36.28 7.23
N ALA A 623 -33.38 35.84 8.37
CA ALA A 623 -33.57 36.69 9.54
C ALA A 623 -32.23 37.19 10.13
N GLU A 624 -31.16 36.39 10.02
CA GLU A 624 -29.79 36.76 10.37
C GLU A 624 -29.12 37.71 9.34
N GLY A 625 -29.82 38.02 8.25
CA GLY A 625 -29.43 38.99 7.24
C GLY A 625 -28.78 38.38 6.00
N ALA A 626 -28.89 37.07 5.76
CA ALA A 626 -28.40 36.46 4.52
C ALA A 626 -29.18 36.98 3.30
N GLU A 627 -28.45 37.58 2.36
CA GLU A 627 -28.99 38.21 1.15
C GLU A 627 -29.09 37.22 -0.02
N ILE A 628 -28.20 36.22 -0.05
CA ILE A 628 -28.31 35.02 -0.88
C ILE A 628 -28.21 33.79 0.02
N VAL A 629 -28.99 32.74 -0.26
CA VAL A 629 -28.92 31.46 0.44
C VAL A 629 -28.58 30.34 -0.53
N ILE A 630 -27.49 29.65 -0.23
CA ILE A 630 -26.91 28.58 -1.01
C ILE A 630 -27.03 27.28 -0.21
N ALA A 631 -27.65 26.26 -0.79
CA ALA A 631 -27.54 24.91 -0.26
C ALA A 631 -26.31 24.24 -0.86
N VAL A 632 -25.38 23.81 -0.02
CA VAL A 632 -24.23 23.00 -0.43
C VAL A 632 -24.58 21.57 -0.06
N THR A 633 -24.79 20.72 -1.04
CA THR A 633 -25.45 19.43 -0.87
C THR A 633 -24.58 18.29 -1.37
N HIS A 634 -24.58 17.18 -0.65
CA HIS A 634 -24.02 15.92 -1.15
C HIS A 634 -25.16 14.92 -1.31
N MET A 635 -25.93 15.13 -2.38
CA MET A 635 -27.12 14.35 -2.73
C MET A 635 -27.13 14.12 -4.23
N ARG A 636 -27.84 13.08 -4.66
CA ARG A 636 -28.07 12.82 -6.08
C ARG A 636 -28.95 13.87 -6.71
N GLU A 637 -28.81 14.00 -8.04
CA GLU A 637 -29.60 14.94 -8.84
C GLU A 637 -31.10 14.88 -8.60
N PRO A 638 -31.75 13.70 -8.54
CA PRO A 638 -33.19 13.65 -8.29
C PRO A 638 -33.55 14.23 -6.92
N ASN A 639 -32.69 14.07 -5.92
CA ASN A 639 -32.91 14.60 -4.57
C ASN A 639 -32.64 16.11 -4.49
N ASP A 640 -31.64 16.62 -5.21
CA ASP A 640 -31.43 18.07 -5.36
C ASP A 640 -32.58 18.74 -6.13
N ASN A 641 -33.06 18.11 -7.21
CA ASN A 641 -34.20 18.60 -7.98
C ASN A 641 -35.47 18.60 -7.12
N LYS A 642 -35.72 17.51 -6.37
CA LYS A 642 -36.81 17.43 -5.40
C LYS A 642 -36.68 18.49 -4.30
N LEU A 643 -35.46 18.78 -3.83
CA LEU A 643 -35.22 19.87 -2.90
C LEU A 643 -35.66 21.21 -3.50
N ALA A 644 -35.24 21.52 -4.72
CA ALA A 644 -35.68 22.73 -5.44
C ALA A 644 -37.21 22.78 -5.59
N GLU A 645 -37.84 21.69 -6.02
CA GLU A 645 -39.29 21.61 -6.23
C GLU A 645 -40.11 21.83 -4.95
N GLN A 646 -39.63 21.30 -3.82
CA GLN A 646 -40.34 21.31 -2.53
C GLN A 646 -40.04 22.55 -1.69
N THR A 647 -38.98 23.29 -2.00
CA THR A 647 -38.59 24.51 -1.29
C THR A 647 -39.11 25.78 -1.97
N ASP A 648 -39.64 25.66 -3.19
CA ASP A 648 -40.41 26.71 -3.89
C ASP A 648 -39.68 28.06 -3.98
N GLY A 649 -38.39 28.02 -4.31
CA GLY A 649 -37.58 29.22 -4.54
C GLY A 649 -37.07 29.95 -3.30
N ILE A 650 -37.19 29.38 -2.09
CA ILE A 650 -36.56 29.99 -0.89
C ILE A 650 -35.02 29.87 -0.90
N ILE A 651 -34.50 28.85 -1.61
CA ILE A 651 -33.07 28.64 -1.88
C ILE A 651 -32.77 29.26 -3.25
N ASP A 652 -31.73 30.09 -3.36
CA ASP A 652 -31.37 30.73 -4.64
C ASP A 652 -30.61 29.75 -5.55
N ILE A 653 -29.67 29.01 -4.96
CA ILE A 653 -28.83 28.04 -5.66
C ILE A 653 -28.53 26.83 -4.78
N ILE A 654 -28.62 25.64 -5.38
CA ILE A 654 -28.22 24.35 -4.84
C ILE A 654 -26.94 23.95 -5.59
N LEU A 655 -25.88 23.75 -4.84
CA LEU A 655 -24.58 23.28 -5.30
C LEU A 655 -24.43 21.84 -4.83
N GLY A 656 -24.59 20.89 -5.76
CA GLY A 656 -24.66 19.45 -5.51
C GLY A 656 -23.36 18.69 -5.80
N GLY A 657 -23.39 17.38 -5.51
CA GLY A 657 -22.31 16.42 -5.73
C GLY A 657 -22.83 15.01 -5.98
N HIS A 658 -22.06 13.98 -5.60
CA HIS A 658 -22.38 12.55 -5.56
C HIS A 658 -22.51 11.83 -6.92
N ASP A 659 -22.99 12.49 -7.98
CA ASP A 659 -23.29 11.83 -9.26
C ASP A 659 -22.13 11.77 -10.28
N HIS A 660 -21.05 12.51 -10.03
CA HIS A 660 -19.81 12.56 -10.82
C HIS A 660 -19.92 13.12 -12.25
N TYR A 661 -21.01 13.81 -12.57
CA TYR A 661 -21.16 14.52 -13.86
C TYR A 661 -21.47 16.00 -13.68
N TYR A 662 -21.18 16.75 -14.75
CA TYR A 662 -21.52 18.17 -14.82
C TYR A 662 -22.94 18.32 -15.36
N ASN A 663 -23.79 19.03 -14.64
CA ASN A 663 -25.13 19.37 -15.10
C ASN A 663 -25.66 20.61 -14.39
N HIS A 664 -26.58 21.29 -15.07
CA HIS A 664 -27.31 22.43 -14.54
C HIS A 664 -28.80 22.30 -14.89
N SER A 665 -29.65 22.58 -13.91
CA SER A 665 -31.08 22.76 -14.11
C SER A 665 -31.57 24.03 -13.39
N PHE A 666 -32.69 24.58 -13.87
CA PHE A 666 -33.34 25.72 -13.23
C PHE A 666 -34.78 25.34 -12.91
N ILE A 667 -35.07 25.14 -11.62
CA ILE A 667 -36.30 24.53 -11.13
C ILE A 667 -36.97 25.49 -10.17
N LYS A 668 -38.17 25.95 -10.52
CA LYS A 668 -39.00 26.86 -9.70
C LYS A 668 -38.25 28.08 -9.12
N GLY A 669 -37.32 28.65 -9.88
CA GLY A 669 -36.56 29.82 -9.44
C GLY A 669 -35.25 29.50 -8.71
N THR A 670 -34.91 28.23 -8.53
CA THR A 670 -33.66 27.78 -7.91
C THR A 670 -32.73 27.17 -8.97
N HIS A 671 -31.47 27.59 -8.97
CA HIS A 671 -30.43 26.92 -9.77
C HIS A 671 -29.99 25.63 -9.07
N VAL A 672 -29.92 24.52 -9.80
CA VAL A 672 -29.32 23.27 -9.30
C VAL A 672 -28.11 22.98 -10.16
N LEU A 673 -26.93 22.93 -9.55
CA LEU A 673 -25.65 22.84 -10.25
C LEU A 673 -24.75 21.78 -9.64
N ARG A 674 -24.14 20.96 -10.50
CA ARG A 674 -23.05 20.03 -10.16
C ARG A 674 -21.86 20.27 -11.09
N SER A 675 -20.66 20.21 -10.54
CA SER A 675 -19.41 20.65 -11.18
C SER A 675 -18.51 19.50 -11.63
N GLY A 676 -19.04 18.32 -11.93
CA GLY A 676 -18.24 17.19 -12.43
C GLY A 676 -17.64 16.33 -11.31
N THR A 677 -16.37 15.94 -11.46
CA THR A 677 -15.62 15.08 -10.51
C THR A 677 -14.11 15.21 -10.73
N ASP A 678 -13.28 14.73 -9.79
CA ASP A 678 -11.83 14.51 -9.88
C ASP A 678 -11.03 15.70 -10.42
N PHE A 679 -11.43 16.91 -10.04
CA PHE A 679 -10.84 18.15 -10.52
C PHE A 679 -10.89 18.32 -12.05
N LYS A 680 -11.73 17.56 -12.76
CA LYS A 680 -11.87 17.61 -14.23
C LYS A 680 -12.65 18.83 -14.68
N GLN A 681 -13.59 19.30 -13.87
CA GLN A 681 -14.34 20.52 -14.09
C GLN A 681 -14.43 21.35 -12.81
N LEU A 682 -14.70 22.64 -13.00
CA LEU A 682 -15.19 23.54 -11.96
C LEU A 682 -16.24 24.47 -12.55
N SER A 683 -17.06 25.07 -11.67
CA SER A 683 -17.99 26.13 -12.05
C SER A 683 -17.55 27.45 -11.44
N TYR A 684 -17.45 28.47 -12.28
CA TYR A 684 -17.33 29.85 -11.86
C TYR A 684 -18.70 30.52 -12.02
N ILE A 685 -19.22 31.09 -10.94
CA ILE A 685 -20.57 31.63 -10.86
C ILE A 685 -20.48 33.11 -10.54
N GLU A 686 -21.16 33.91 -11.34
CA GLU A 686 -21.31 35.34 -11.12
C GLU A 686 -22.74 35.61 -10.71
N ALA A 687 -22.94 36.21 -9.53
CA ALA A 687 -24.25 36.57 -9.02
C ALA A 687 -24.37 38.10 -8.87
N ARG A 688 -25.47 38.65 -9.38
CA ARG A 688 -25.82 40.08 -9.36
C ARG A 688 -27.21 40.26 -8.78
N ARG A 689 -27.46 41.35 -8.08
CA ARG A 689 -28.82 41.68 -7.62
C ARG A 689 -29.67 42.11 -8.81
N ALA A 690 -30.85 41.51 -9.00
CA ALA A 690 -31.75 41.79 -10.12
C ALA A 690 -32.44 43.20 -10.08
N GLY A 691 -31.92 44.13 -9.27
CA GLY A 691 -32.43 45.49 -9.10
C GLY A 691 -32.36 46.01 -7.66
N ASN A 692 -32.42 47.33 -7.47
CA ASN A 692 -32.40 47.97 -6.15
C ASN A 692 -33.57 47.48 -5.27
N GLY A 693 -33.27 46.68 -4.25
CA GLY A 693 -34.24 46.13 -3.30
C GLY A 693 -34.88 44.79 -3.70
N SER A 694 -34.51 44.22 -4.86
CA SER A 694 -34.92 42.86 -5.24
C SER A 694 -34.19 41.82 -4.38
N ARG A 695 -34.91 40.78 -3.95
CA ARG A 695 -34.31 39.60 -3.28
C ARG A 695 -33.83 38.53 -4.27
N LYS A 696 -34.06 38.74 -5.57
CA LYS A 696 -33.68 37.81 -6.62
C LYS A 696 -32.29 38.14 -7.16
N TRP A 697 -31.58 37.09 -7.55
CA TRP A 697 -30.24 37.16 -8.09
C TRP A 697 -30.24 36.76 -9.57
N ASP A 698 -29.60 37.59 -10.39
CA ASP A 698 -29.23 37.26 -11.76
C ASP A 698 -27.91 36.49 -11.71
N ILE A 699 -27.96 35.22 -12.11
CA ILE A 699 -26.85 34.28 -12.00
C ILE A 699 -26.35 33.92 -13.40
N ASP A 700 -25.04 34.00 -13.61
CA ASP A 700 -24.36 33.41 -14.75
C ASP A 700 -23.47 32.26 -14.26
N ILE A 701 -23.53 31.12 -14.95
CA ILE A 701 -22.77 29.92 -14.61
C ILE A 701 -21.82 29.60 -15.77
N ILE A 702 -20.53 29.67 -15.48
CA ILE A 702 -19.47 29.42 -16.42
C ILE A 702 -18.79 28.10 -16.02
N ARG A 703 -18.91 27.09 -16.88
CA ARG A 703 -18.20 25.83 -16.75
C ARG A 703 -16.77 26.01 -17.25
N ARG A 704 -15.83 25.47 -16.48
CA ARG A 704 -14.42 25.45 -16.83
C ARG A 704 -13.89 24.03 -16.77
N ASP A 705 -13.49 23.52 -17.93
CA ASP A 705 -12.84 22.21 -18.07
C ASP A 705 -11.34 22.32 -17.80
N VAL A 706 -10.83 21.41 -16.97
CA VAL A 706 -9.41 21.35 -16.61
C VAL A 706 -8.68 20.51 -17.65
N THR A 707 -8.32 21.14 -18.76
CA THR A 707 -7.68 20.49 -19.90
C THR A 707 -6.16 20.42 -19.79
N SER A 708 -5.53 19.59 -20.61
CA SER A 708 -4.06 19.44 -20.63
C SER A 708 -3.34 20.72 -21.07
N ALA A 709 -4.06 21.67 -21.67
CA ALA A 709 -3.54 22.96 -22.11
C ALA A 709 -3.30 23.95 -20.98
N ILE A 710 -3.96 23.78 -19.81
CA ILE A 710 -3.79 24.67 -18.66
C ILE A 710 -2.49 24.32 -17.94
N PRO A 711 -1.54 25.24 -17.73
CA PRO A 711 -0.28 24.93 -17.06
C PRO A 711 -0.50 24.39 -15.63
N GLN A 712 0.38 23.50 -15.15
CA GLN A 712 0.35 23.03 -13.77
C GLN A 712 0.91 24.09 -12.82
N HIS A 713 0.39 24.13 -11.59
CA HIS A 713 0.90 25.01 -10.55
C HIS A 713 2.09 24.36 -9.82
N ASP A 714 3.29 24.89 -9.99
CA ASP A 714 4.55 24.28 -9.53
C ASP A 714 4.59 23.92 -8.04
N GLU A 715 4.08 24.79 -7.15
CA GLU A 715 4.07 24.50 -5.71
C GLU A 715 3.12 23.34 -5.38
N THR A 716 2.01 23.25 -6.12
CA THR A 716 1.06 22.14 -5.96
C THR A 716 1.63 20.85 -6.52
N VAL A 717 2.38 20.89 -7.63
CA VAL A 717 3.11 19.72 -8.14
C VAL A 717 4.08 19.19 -7.08
N LYS A 718 4.92 20.06 -6.49
CA LYS A 718 5.85 19.68 -5.42
C LYS A 718 5.14 19.13 -4.19
N LEU A 719 3.98 19.69 -3.83
CA LEU A 719 3.17 19.20 -2.73
C LEU A 719 2.59 17.81 -3.03
N VAL A 720 2.02 17.60 -4.22
CA VAL A 720 1.50 16.30 -4.66
C VAL A 720 2.64 15.28 -4.73
N GLU A 721 3.79 15.64 -5.30
CA GLU A 721 4.99 14.81 -5.30
C GLU A 721 5.43 14.44 -3.90
N LYS A 722 5.54 15.39 -2.97
CA LYS A 722 5.88 15.08 -1.58
C LYS A 722 4.88 14.14 -0.92
N LEU A 723 3.59 14.29 -1.21
CA LEU A 723 2.51 13.46 -0.66
C LEU A 723 2.42 12.07 -1.32
N THR A 724 2.88 11.93 -2.56
CA THR A 724 2.77 10.70 -3.37
C THR A 724 4.13 10.01 -3.64
N ALA A 725 5.25 10.60 -3.23
CA ALA A 725 6.61 10.15 -3.54
C ALA A 725 6.87 8.73 -3.05
N SER A 726 6.37 8.39 -1.87
CA SER A 726 6.48 7.03 -1.31
C SER A 726 5.63 5.99 -2.07
N LEU A 727 4.69 6.42 -2.91
CA LEU A 727 3.74 5.57 -3.61
C LEU A 727 4.09 5.42 -5.11
N LYS A 728 4.69 6.44 -5.73
CA LYS A 728 4.87 6.52 -7.20
C LYS A 728 5.66 5.36 -7.83
N SER A 729 6.80 4.97 -7.25
CA SER A 729 7.71 4.00 -7.89
C SER A 729 7.13 2.58 -8.01
N THR A 730 6.23 2.20 -7.10
CA THR A 730 5.61 0.86 -7.12
C THR A 730 4.34 0.83 -7.97
N LEU A 731 3.61 1.94 -8.01
CA LEU A 731 2.27 2.02 -8.60
C LEU A 731 2.27 2.21 -10.12
N GLN A 732 3.34 2.74 -10.70
CA GLN A 732 3.47 2.94 -12.16
C GLN A 732 3.87 1.68 -12.93
N LYS A 733 4.07 0.54 -12.23
CA LYS A 733 4.51 -0.71 -12.84
C LYS A 733 3.38 -1.39 -13.64
N PRO A 734 3.61 -1.79 -14.90
CA PRO A 734 2.67 -2.63 -15.66
C PRO A 734 2.52 -3.99 -14.99
N ILE A 735 1.29 -4.39 -14.70
CA ILE A 735 0.97 -5.72 -14.18
C ILE A 735 0.45 -6.65 -15.28
N GLY A 736 -0.07 -6.11 -16.37
CA GLY A 736 -0.62 -6.87 -17.48
C GLY A 736 -0.96 -5.99 -18.67
N TYR A 737 -1.58 -6.56 -19.71
CA TYR A 737 -1.95 -5.83 -20.93
C TYR A 737 -3.37 -6.14 -21.31
N THR A 738 -4.08 -5.17 -21.86
CA THR A 738 -5.37 -5.38 -22.50
C THR A 738 -5.36 -4.99 -23.97
N ALA A 739 -5.95 -5.84 -24.80
CA ALA A 739 -6.14 -5.63 -26.23
C ALA A 739 -7.46 -4.89 -26.55
N ALA A 740 -8.33 -4.68 -25.56
CA ALA A 740 -9.62 -4.02 -25.71
C ALA A 740 -9.72 -2.86 -24.70
N PRO A 741 -10.39 -1.75 -25.04
CA PRO A 741 -10.66 -0.70 -24.07
C PRO A 741 -11.52 -1.24 -22.92
N LEU A 742 -11.14 -1.02 -21.67
CA LEU A 742 -11.90 -1.45 -20.49
C LEU A 742 -12.76 -0.28 -19.98
N ASP A 743 -14.08 -0.41 -20.08
CA ASP A 743 -15.01 0.68 -19.75
C ASP A 743 -15.40 0.67 -18.26
N ALA A 744 -14.65 1.39 -17.44
CA ALA A 744 -14.91 1.54 -16.00
C ALA A 744 -15.67 2.84 -15.66
N ARG A 745 -16.29 3.51 -16.64
CA ARG A 745 -17.04 4.76 -16.40
C ARG A 745 -18.20 4.51 -15.46
N PHE A 746 -18.38 5.41 -14.48
CA PHE A 746 -19.43 5.34 -13.47
C PHE A 746 -20.81 5.09 -14.08
N ARG A 747 -21.16 5.87 -15.11
CA ARG A 747 -22.45 5.75 -15.80
C ARG A 747 -22.61 4.42 -16.56
N THR A 748 -21.54 3.88 -17.15
CA THR A 748 -21.61 2.61 -17.86
C THR A 748 -21.89 1.48 -16.89
N VAL A 749 -21.04 1.33 -15.86
CA VAL A 749 -21.10 0.18 -14.95
C VAL A 749 -22.39 0.15 -14.13
N ARG A 750 -23.07 1.29 -13.94
CA ARG A 750 -24.32 1.40 -13.18
C ARG A 750 -25.60 1.33 -14.01
N LEU A 751 -25.51 1.35 -15.35
CA LEU A 751 -26.69 1.30 -16.23
C LEU A 751 -26.72 0.08 -17.15
N LYS A 752 -25.57 -0.53 -17.43
CA LYS A 752 -25.45 -1.60 -18.41
C LYS A 752 -24.26 -2.49 -18.13
N GLU A 753 -24.19 -3.59 -18.86
CA GLU A 753 -23.05 -4.50 -18.85
C GLU A 753 -21.76 -3.77 -19.24
N SER A 754 -20.70 -4.01 -18.48
CA SER A 754 -19.35 -3.52 -18.80
C SER A 754 -18.37 -4.69 -18.95
N ASN A 755 -17.45 -4.56 -19.90
CA ASN A 755 -16.45 -5.59 -20.15
C ASN A 755 -15.43 -5.73 -19.02
N ILE A 756 -15.06 -4.64 -18.32
CA ILE A 756 -14.20 -4.73 -17.13
C ILE A 756 -14.91 -5.47 -15.99
N ALA A 757 -16.22 -5.24 -15.86
CA ALA A 757 -17.02 -5.85 -14.82
C ALA A 757 -17.24 -7.35 -15.07
N ASN A 758 -17.49 -7.73 -16.32
CA ASN A 758 -17.54 -9.14 -16.75
C ASN A 758 -16.26 -9.87 -16.37
N TRP A 759 -15.12 -9.30 -16.75
CA TRP A 759 -13.80 -9.86 -16.49
C TRP A 759 -13.54 -10.08 -14.99
N VAL A 760 -13.86 -9.09 -14.16
CA VAL A 760 -13.68 -9.20 -12.71
C VAL A 760 -14.64 -10.24 -12.10
N CYS A 761 -15.92 -10.24 -12.50
CA CYS A 761 -16.88 -11.24 -12.01
C CYS A 761 -16.46 -12.67 -12.43
N ASP A 762 -15.88 -12.82 -13.62
CA ASP A 762 -15.37 -14.11 -14.10
C ASP A 762 -14.19 -14.58 -13.23
N ILE A 763 -13.22 -13.70 -12.96
CA ILE A 763 -12.09 -14.02 -12.08
C ILE A 763 -12.57 -14.40 -10.68
N MET A 764 -13.47 -13.62 -10.08
CA MET A 764 -14.04 -13.91 -8.76
C MET A 764 -14.71 -15.29 -8.74
N ARG A 765 -15.59 -15.57 -9.71
CA ARG A 765 -16.29 -16.86 -9.82
C ARG A 765 -15.32 -18.02 -9.98
N HIS A 766 -14.33 -17.87 -10.88
CA HIS A 766 -13.38 -18.93 -11.19
C HIS A 766 -12.41 -19.22 -10.03
N HIS A 767 -11.94 -18.18 -9.33
CA HIS A 767 -11.03 -18.32 -8.20
C HIS A 767 -11.60 -19.23 -7.11
N TYR A 768 -12.88 -19.04 -6.76
CA TYR A 768 -13.58 -19.84 -5.75
C TYR A 768 -14.36 -21.04 -6.30
N SER A 769 -14.26 -21.33 -7.60
CA SER A 769 -15.06 -22.39 -8.25
C SER A 769 -16.58 -22.25 -8.00
N GLY A 770 -17.08 -21.01 -7.97
CA GLY A 770 -18.50 -20.72 -7.75
C GLY A 770 -19.38 -21.04 -8.96
N GLU A 771 -20.67 -21.32 -8.71
CA GLU A 771 -21.64 -21.55 -9.77
C GLU A 771 -22.02 -20.26 -10.50
N CYS A 772 -22.07 -19.13 -9.78
CA CYS A 772 -22.37 -17.81 -10.33
C CYS A 772 -21.71 -16.69 -9.50
N CYS A 773 -21.66 -15.48 -10.04
CA CYS A 773 -21.17 -14.30 -9.33
C CYS A 773 -22.06 -13.09 -9.58
N ILE A 774 -22.31 -12.32 -8.53
CA ILE A 774 -22.96 -11.00 -8.58
C ILE A 774 -22.07 -10.02 -7.82
N MET A 775 -21.75 -8.90 -8.48
CA MET A 775 -21.01 -7.78 -7.91
C MET A 775 -21.81 -6.49 -8.12
N ALA A 776 -22.06 -5.75 -7.06
CA ALA A 776 -22.62 -4.41 -7.14
C ALA A 776 -21.65 -3.51 -7.92
N SER A 777 -22.13 -2.84 -8.97
CA SER A 777 -21.33 -1.96 -9.83
C SER A 777 -20.65 -0.81 -9.10
N GLY A 778 -21.16 -0.40 -7.92
CA GLY A 778 -20.54 0.56 -7.02
C GLY A 778 -19.13 0.19 -6.57
N THR A 779 -18.76 -1.09 -6.72
CA THR A 779 -17.41 -1.64 -6.51
C THR A 779 -16.36 -1.05 -7.48
N ILE A 780 -16.77 -0.71 -8.70
CA ILE A 780 -15.88 -0.26 -9.77
C ILE A 780 -15.81 1.27 -9.74
N ARG A 781 -14.62 1.81 -9.44
CA ARG A 781 -14.38 3.24 -9.17
C ARG A 781 -13.47 3.95 -10.17
N GLY A 782 -13.08 3.29 -11.25
CA GLY A 782 -12.08 3.84 -12.19
C GLY A 782 -12.51 5.11 -12.93
N ASP A 783 -13.82 5.35 -13.08
CA ASP A 783 -14.48 6.44 -13.81
C ASP A 783 -13.78 6.92 -15.10
N GLN A 784 -13.31 5.95 -15.87
CA GLN A 784 -12.62 6.19 -17.12
C GLN A 784 -12.69 4.96 -18.03
N ILE A 785 -12.24 5.13 -19.27
CA ILE A 785 -11.96 4.01 -20.15
C ILE A 785 -10.45 3.78 -20.12
N TYR A 786 -10.01 2.62 -19.64
CA TYR A 786 -8.61 2.24 -19.77
C TYR A 786 -8.36 1.81 -21.22
N PRO A 787 -7.46 2.49 -21.95
CA PRO A 787 -7.23 2.18 -23.36
C PRO A 787 -6.53 0.82 -23.53
N PRO A 788 -6.57 0.22 -24.73
CA PRO A 788 -5.70 -0.90 -25.07
C PRO A 788 -4.23 -0.56 -24.77
N GLY A 789 -3.51 -1.50 -24.16
CA GLY A 789 -2.14 -1.32 -23.72
C GLY A 789 -1.90 -1.84 -22.30
N PRO A 790 -0.83 -1.38 -21.64
CA PRO A 790 -0.49 -1.84 -20.30
C PRO A 790 -1.56 -1.40 -19.28
N ILE A 791 -1.91 -2.34 -18.40
CA ILE A 791 -2.67 -2.09 -17.18
C ILE A 791 -1.64 -1.97 -16.06
N LEU A 792 -1.62 -0.82 -15.38
CA LEU A 792 -0.70 -0.55 -14.30
C LEU A 792 -1.27 -0.98 -12.96
N LEU A 793 -0.41 -1.17 -11.95
CA LEU A 793 -0.87 -1.47 -10.60
C LEU A 793 -1.80 -0.39 -10.05
N LYS A 794 -1.48 0.89 -10.30
CA LYS A 794 -2.34 2.02 -9.95
C LYS A 794 -3.72 1.92 -10.58
N ASP A 795 -3.84 1.39 -11.79
CA ASP A 795 -5.11 1.32 -12.53
C ASP A 795 -6.06 0.35 -11.82
N ILE A 796 -5.55 -0.81 -11.38
CA ILE A 796 -6.33 -1.76 -10.60
C ILE A 796 -6.70 -1.21 -9.22
N MET A 797 -5.76 -0.60 -8.52
CA MET A 797 -6.02 -0.09 -7.17
C MET A 797 -6.99 1.10 -7.19
N ASN A 798 -6.91 1.98 -8.19
CA ASN A 798 -7.89 3.06 -8.38
C ASN A 798 -9.26 2.50 -8.79
N CYS A 799 -9.29 1.47 -9.63
CA CYS A 799 -10.54 0.88 -10.09
C CYS A 799 -11.26 0.07 -9.01
N PHE A 800 -10.50 -0.55 -8.09
CA PHE A 800 -11.01 -1.39 -7.00
C PHE A 800 -10.37 -0.98 -5.65
N PRO A 801 -10.73 0.20 -5.12
CA PRO A 801 -10.06 0.78 -3.94
C PRO A 801 -10.58 0.24 -2.61
N PHE A 802 -11.69 -0.50 -2.61
CA PHE A 802 -12.28 -0.99 -1.38
C PHE A 802 -11.56 -2.24 -0.86
N GLU A 803 -11.35 -2.27 0.45
CA GLU A 803 -10.69 -3.36 1.18
C GLU A 803 -11.69 -4.45 1.61
N ASP A 804 -12.92 -4.47 1.06
CA ASP A 804 -13.88 -5.51 1.37
C ASP A 804 -13.57 -6.81 0.59
N PRO A 805 -13.48 -7.96 1.28
CA PRO A 805 -13.09 -9.20 0.67
C PRO A 805 -14.22 -9.82 -0.17
N VAL A 806 -13.83 -10.67 -1.12
CA VAL A 806 -14.75 -11.55 -1.82
C VAL A 806 -15.12 -12.71 -0.91
N VAL A 807 -16.42 -12.94 -0.76
CA VAL A 807 -17.01 -14.02 0.04
C VAL A 807 -17.75 -15.00 -0.85
N VAL A 808 -17.98 -16.19 -0.32
CA VAL A 808 -18.74 -17.24 -1.00
C VAL A 808 -19.91 -17.63 -0.10
N ILE A 809 -21.12 -17.49 -0.61
CA ILE A 809 -22.36 -17.78 0.11
C ILE A 809 -23.21 -18.80 -0.63
N LYS A 810 -23.98 -19.58 0.13
CA LYS A 810 -24.98 -20.51 -0.38
C LYS A 810 -26.36 -19.90 -0.25
N VAL A 811 -27.02 -19.67 -1.38
CA VAL A 811 -28.32 -18.97 -1.46
C VAL A 811 -29.28 -19.73 -2.37
N THR A 812 -30.60 -19.53 -2.21
CA THR A 812 -31.60 -20.10 -3.12
C THR A 812 -31.64 -19.34 -4.45
N GLY A 813 -32.17 -19.96 -5.51
CA GLY A 813 -32.44 -19.25 -6.77
C GLY A 813 -33.37 -18.06 -6.58
N GLN A 814 -34.35 -18.14 -5.65
CA GLN A 814 -35.19 -17.01 -5.28
C GLN A 814 -34.38 -15.84 -4.73
N ALA A 815 -33.40 -16.09 -3.85
CA ALA A 815 -32.57 -15.02 -3.30
C ALA A 815 -31.71 -14.32 -4.37
N ILE A 816 -31.23 -15.08 -5.36
CA ILE A 816 -30.54 -14.54 -6.55
C ILE A 816 -31.49 -13.68 -7.39
N TRP A 817 -32.72 -14.16 -7.64
CA TRP A 817 -33.73 -13.39 -8.36
C TRP A 817 -34.04 -12.07 -7.65
N ASP A 818 -34.26 -12.12 -6.34
CA ASP A 818 -34.56 -10.95 -5.51
C ASP A 818 -33.37 -9.97 -5.49
N ALA A 819 -32.13 -10.47 -5.51
CA ALA A 819 -30.94 -9.64 -5.62
C ALA A 819 -30.87 -8.92 -6.97
N LEU A 820 -31.22 -9.59 -8.08
CA LEU A 820 -31.29 -8.95 -9.40
C LEU A 820 -32.40 -7.91 -9.47
N GLU A 821 -33.59 -8.19 -8.89
CA GLU A 821 -34.70 -7.23 -8.76
C GLU A 821 -34.29 -6.00 -7.95
N ASN A 822 -33.63 -6.17 -6.79
CA ASN A 822 -33.06 -5.05 -6.05
C ASN A 822 -32.06 -4.27 -6.91
N GLY A 823 -31.19 -4.98 -7.62
CA GLY A 823 -30.16 -4.38 -8.46
C GLY A 823 -30.72 -3.43 -9.52
N VAL A 824 -31.87 -3.76 -10.13
CA VAL A 824 -32.53 -2.91 -11.13
C VAL A 824 -33.67 -2.05 -10.56
N SER A 825 -33.92 -2.09 -9.25
CA SER A 825 -35.07 -1.45 -8.60
C SER A 825 -35.10 0.08 -8.76
N GLN A 826 -33.93 0.71 -8.75
CA GLN A 826 -33.79 2.17 -8.84
C GLN A 826 -33.44 2.64 -10.25
N TYR A 827 -33.26 1.73 -11.21
CA TYR A 827 -32.98 2.08 -12.61
C TYR A 827 -34.03 3.09 -13.15
N PRO A 828 -33.64 4.15 -13.89
CA PRO A 828 -32.30 4.48 -14.39
C PRO A 828 -31.44 5.34 -13.46
N ALA A 829 -31.76 5.45 -12.16
CA ALA A 829 -30.87 6.12 -11.21
C ALA A 829 -29.50 5.42 -11.19
N LEU A 830 -28.42 6.20 -11.14
CA LEU A 830 -27.03 5.71 -11.18
C LEU A 830 -26.60 5.13 -9.82
N GLU A 831 -27.39 4.19 -9.29
CA GLU A 831 -27.12 3.52 -8.02
C GLU A 831 -26.00 2.49 -8.15
N GLY A 832 -25.15 2.39 -7.12
CA GLY A 832 -24.10 1.36 -7.05
C GLY A 832 -24.64 -0.06 -7.00
N ARG A 833 -25.91 -0.25 -6.62
CA ARG A 833 -26.56 -1.56 -6.53
C ARG A 833 -26.77 -2.26 -7.87
N PHE A 834 -26.64 -1.58 -9.00
CA PHE A 834 -26.82 -2.22 -10.31
C PHE A 834 -25.86 -3.44 -10.44
N PRO A 835 -26.36 -4.64 -10.80
CA PRO A 835 -25.59 -5.86 -10.66
C PRO A 835 -24.76 -6.14 -11.92
N GLN A 836 -23.46 -6.32 -11.75
CA GLN A 836 -22.58 -6.93 -12.74
C GLN A 836 -22.44 -8.41 -12.42
N VAL A 837 -22.32 -9.27 -13.44
CA VAL A 837 -22.55 -10.70 -13.26
C VAL A 837 -21.57 -11.60 -14.02
N SER A 838 -21.38 -12.82 -13.50
CA SER A 838 -20.73 -13.92 -14.20
C SER A 838 -21.54 -15.20 -14.11
N ASN A 839 -21.62 -15.92 -15.24
CA ASN A 839 -22.47 -17.10 -15.43
C ASN A 839 -23.96 -16.86 -15.09
N ILE A 840 -24.41 -15.61 -15.16
CA ILE A 840 -25.81 -15.21 -15.11
C ILE A 840 -26.10 -14.40 -16.37
N LYS A 841 -27.24 -14.65 -17.01
CA LYS A 841 -27.77 -13.76 -18.04
C LYS A 841 -29.17 -13.34 -17.64
N PHE A 842 -29.48 -12.05 -17.66
CA PHE A 842 -30.83 -11.58 -17.34
C PHE A 842 -31.31 -10.46 -18.26
N THR A 843 -32.63 -10.39 -18.37
CA THR A 843 -33.35 -9.39 -19.14
C THR A 843 -34.30 -8.66 -18.23
N PHE A 844 -34.32 -7.33 -18.27
CA PHE A 844 -35.20 -6.52 -17.44
C PHE A 844 -35.90 -5.43 -18.22
N ASP A 845 -37.07 -4.99 -17.73
CA ASP A 845 -37.84 -3.87 -18.26
C ASP A 845 -38.00 -2.80 -17.19
N ALA A 846 -37.38 -1.64 -17.42
CA ALA A 846 -37.37 -0.52 -16.50
C ALA A 846 -38.76 0.11 -16.29
N ASN A 847 -39.69 -0.09 -17.23
CA ASN A 847 -41.04 0.47 -17.16
C ASN A 847 -41.98 -0.36 -16.28
N LYS A 848 -41.55 -1.57 -15.87
CA LYS A 848 -42.30 -2.38 -14.91
C LYS A 848 -42.14 -1.87 -13.48
N ALA A 849 -43.13 -2.21 -12.66
CA ALA A 849 -43.12 -1.93 -11.24
C ALA A 849 -41.87 -2.53 -10.58
N VAL A 850 -41.30 -1.79 -9.63
CA VAL A 850 -40.15 -2.22 -8.82
C VAL A 850 -40.48 -3.56 -8.14
N GLY A 851 -39.55 -4.53 -8.22
CA GLY A 851 -39.76 -5.90 -7.75
C GLY A 851 -40.41 -6.84 -8.78
N SER A 852 -40.67 -6.36 -9.99
CA SER A 852 -41.13 -7.18 -11.13
C SER A 852 -40.50 -6.73 -12.44
N ARG A 853 -39.28 -6.20 -12.38
CA ARG A 853 -38.53 -5.67 -13.52
C ARG A 853 -37.77 -6.76 -14.26
N ILE A 854 -37.33 -7.81 -13.58
CA ILE A 854 -36.66 -8.95 -14.19
C ILE A 854 -37.69 -9.77 -14.98
N LEU A 855 -37.48 -9.91 -16.28
CA LEU A 855 -38.35 -10.69 -17.17
C LEU A 855 -37.89 -12.14 -17.29
N LYS A 856 -36.57 -12.34 -17.34
CA LYS A 856 -35.93 -13.64 -17.48
C LYS A 856 -34.54 -13.58 -16.87
N ALA A 857 -34.13 -14.63 -16.18
CA ALA A 857 -32.76 -14.83 -15.75
C ALA A 857 -32.37 -16.31 -15.90
N THR A 858 -31.12 -16.56 -16.28
CA THR A 858 -30.50 -17.88 -16.36
C THR A 858 -29.22 -17.90 -15.54
N ILE A 859 -28.88 -19.06 -14.96
CA ILE A 859 -27.54 -19.34 -14.42
C ILE A 859 -26.91 -20.41 -15.31
N GLY A 860 -25.80 -20.07 -15.97
CA GLY A 860 -25.38 -20.75 -17.19
C GLY A 860 -26.40 -20.55 -18.31
N ASP A 861 -26.75 -21.64 -18.98
CA ASP A 861 -27.74 -21.64 -20.06
C ASP A 861 -29.14 -22.13 -19.62
N GLU A 862 -29.32 -22.44 -18.33
CA GLU A 862 -30.57 -22.92 -17.76
C GLU A 862 -31.31 -21.82 -16.97
N PRO A 863 -32.66 -21.77 -17.02
CA PRO A 863 -33.46 -20.89 -16.16
C PRO A 863 -33.11 -21.07 -14.68
N ILE A 864 -33.19 -19.99 -13.90
CA ILE A 864 -32.99 -20.07 -12.45
C ILE A 864 -34.08 -20.96 -11.84
N ASP A 865 -33.66 -21.99 -11.11
CA ASP A 865 -34.53 -22.82 -10.28
C ASP A 865 -34.65 -22.14 -8.91
N MET A 866 -35.84 -21.66 -8.58
CA MET A 866 -36.07 -20.82 -7.38
C MET A 866 -35.78 -21.55 -6.07
N GLU A 867 -35.96 -22.88 -6.04
CA GLU A 867 -35.78 -23.70 -4.83
C GLU A 867 -34.37 -24.29 -4.73
N LYS A 868 -33.65 -24.40 -5.85
CA LYS A 868 -32.27 -24.90 -5.86
C LYS A 868 -31.35 -23.96 -5.08
N MET A 869 -30.46 -24.55 -4.28
CA MET A 869 -29.35 -23.83 -3.65
C MET A 869 -28.18 -23.69 -4.63
N TYR A 870 -27.68 -22.47 -4.77
CA TYR A 870 -26.53 -22.11 -5.59
C TYR A 870 -25.38 -21.61 -4.73
N THR A 871 -24.16 -21.89 -5.19
CA THR A 871 -22.92 -21.30 -4.65
C THR A 871 -22.65 -19.98 -5.36
N LEU A 872 -22.96 -18.87 -4.69
CA LEU A 872 -22.80 -17.51 -5.20
C LEU A 872 -21.51 -16.89 -4.66
N VAL A 873 -20.66 -16.40 -5.57
CA VAL A 873 -19.51 -15.56 -5.23
C VAL A 873 -19.96 -14.10 -5.25
N THR A 874 -19.66 -13.36 -4.18
CA THR A 874 -20.02 -11.95 -4.08
C THR A 874 -19.04 -11.23 -3.14
N ARG A 875 -19.35 -10.01 -2.70
CA ARG A 875 -18.53 -9.29 -1.72
C ARG A 875 -19.16 -9.29 -0.34
N GLY A 876 -18.33 -9.23 0.71
CA GLY A 876 -18.78 -9.09 2.09
C GLY A 876 -19.77 -7.93 2.28
N TYR A 877 -19.54 -6.80 1.57
CA TYR A 877 -20.49 -5.68 1.50
C TYR A 877 -21.93 -6.11 1.17
N MET A 878 -22.11 -6.95 0.15
CA MET A 878 -23.42 -7.43 -0.28
C MET A 878 -23.96 -8.53 0.65
N ALA A 879 -23.09 -9.39 1.16
CA ALA A 879 -23.43 -10.45 2.11
C ALA A 879 -23.92 -9.91 3.48
N ARG A 880 -23.58 -8.66 3.83
CA ARG A 880 -24.14 -7.91 4.96
C ARG A 880 -25.41 -7.12 4.62
N GLY A 881 -26.04 -7.37 3.47
CA GLY A 881 -27.29 -6.72 3.04
C GLY A 881 -27.14 -5.25 2.62
N LYS A 882 -25.92 -4.72 2.49
CA LYS A 882 -25.72 -3.31 2.07
C LYS A 882 -26.22 -3.09 0.64
N ASP A 883 -26.49 -1.84 0.27
CA ASP A 883 -27.16 -1.48 -1.00
C ASP A 883 -28.55 -2.16 -1.24
N GLY A 884 -29.19 -2.65 -0.18
CA GLY A 884 -30.50 -3.32 -0.24
C GLY A 884 -30.43 -4.78 -0.68
N PHE A 885 -29.26 -5.40 -0.63
CA PHE A 885 -29.08 -6.84 -0.93
C PHE A 885 -29.50 -7.73 0.25
N ASP A 886 -30.62 -7.42 0.90
CA ASP A 886 -31.14 -8.15 2.07
C ASP A 886 -31.38 -9.64 1.77
N SER A 887 -31.68 -9.98 0.51
CA SER A 887 -31.83 -11.37 0.06
C SER A 887 -30.54 -12.19 0.15
N LEU A 888 -29.38 -11.52 0.20
CA LEU A 888 -28.05 -12.12 0.32
C LEU A 888 -27.50 -12.06 1.76
N LEU A 889 -28.28 -11.52 2.71
CA LEU A 889 -27.86 -11.35 4.10
C LEU A 889 -27.51 -12.70 4.72
N ILE A 890 -26.31 -12.80 5.30
CA ILE A 890 -25.82 -14.02 5.94
C ILE A 890 -26.50 -14.30 7.27
N GLU A 891 -26.57 -15.58 7.65
CA GLU A 891 -27.20 -16.05 8.89
C GLU A 891 -26.66 -15.34 10.15
N GLU A 892 -25.35 -15.05 10.19
CA GLU A 892 -24.68 -14.38 11.31
C GLU A 892 -25.15 -12.94 11.51
N GLU A 893 -25.60 -12.28 10.45
CA GLU A 893 -26.18 -10.93 10.46
C GLU A 893 -27.72 -10.95 10.49
N GLY A 894 -28.32 -12.13 10.75
CA GLY A 894 -29.78 -12.31 10.88
C GLY A 894 -30.51 -12.64 9.56
N GLY A 895 -29.77 -12.97 8.50
CA GLY A 895 -30.32 -13.36 7.21
C GLY A 895 -30.50 -14.87 7.02
N LYS A 896 -30.51 -15.32 5.76
CA LYS A 896 -30.76 -16.72 5.36
C LYS A 896 -29.65 -17.32 4.49
N ALA A 897 -28.68 -16.51 4.07
CA ALA A 897 -27.57 -16.99 3.25
C ALA A 897 -26.54 -17.70 4.14
N LYS A 898 -26.16 -18.92 3.76
CA LYS A 898 -25.14 -19.67 4.51
C LYS A 898 -23.76 -19.29 4.00
N GLU A 899 -22.88 -18.84 4.88
CA GLU A 899 -21.51 -18.51 4.50
C GLU A 899 -20.64 -19.78 4.30
N ILE A 900 -19.84 -19.79 3.23
CA ILE A 900 -18.88 -20.87 2.90
C ILE A 900 -17.44 -20.35 3.05
N VAL A 901 -17.18 -19.15 2.53
CA VAL A 901 -15.92 -18.43 2.71
C VAL A 901 -16.27 -17.10 3.37
N SER A 902 -15.82 -16.93 4.61
CA SER A 902 -16.05 -15.73 5.40
C SER A 902 -15.15 -14.58 5.00
N GLU A 903 -15.47 -13.38 5.46
CA GLU A 903 -14.63 -12.21 5.24
C GLU A 903 -13.21 -12.38 5.77
N GLU A 904 -13.02 -13.13 6.85
CA GLU A 904 -11.68 -13.43 7.41
C GLU A 904 -10.82 -14.30 6.48
N ASN A 905 -11.47 -15.11 5.62
CA ASN A 905 -10.81 -16.04 4.69
C ASN A 905 -10.90 -15.59 3.22
N GLY A 906 -11.67 -14.53 2.96
CA GLY A 906 -11.89 -13.97 1.63
C GLY A 906 -10.69 -13.17 1.13
N ILE A 907 -10.46 -13.19 -0.18
CA ILE A 907 -9.36 -12.46 -0.82
C ILE A 907 -9.90 -11.17 -1.44
N LEU A 908 -9.11 -10.10 -1.42
CA LEU A 908 -9.44 -8.83 -2.06
C LEU A 908 -9.46 -8.96 -3.59
N ILE A 909 -10.38 -8.25 -4.26
CA ILE A 909 -10.44 -8.20 -5.74
C ILE A 909 -9.09 -7.76 -6.32
N SER A 910 -8.45 -6.73 -5.73
CA SER A 910 -7.15 -6.22 -6.20
C SER A 910 -6.01 -7.25 -6.10
N MET A 911 -6.10 -8.20 -5.16
CA MET A 911 -5.15 -9.31 -5.04
C MET A 911 -5.44 -10.41 -6.07
N MET A 912 -6.72 -10.75 -6.30
CA MET A 912 -7.09 -11.72 -7.33
C MET A 912 -6.67 -11.27 -8.73
N LEU A 913 -6.86 -9.99 -9.05
CA LEU A 913 -6.46 -9.43 -10.35
C LEU A 913 -4.93 -9.47 -10.54
N ARG A 914 -4.17 -9.21 -9.47
CA ARG A 914 -2.70 -9.36 -9.49
C ARG A 914 -2.28 -10.82 -9.69
N GLN A 915 -2.83 -11.76 -8.93
CA GLN A 915 -2.56 -13.19 -9.09
C GLN A 915 -2.92 -13.69 -10.49
N TYR A 916 -4.03 -13.21 -11.05
CA TYR A 916 -4.45 -13.54 -12.40
C TYR A 916 -3.39 -13.12 -13.43
N PHE A 917 -2.92 -11.87 -13.41
CA PHE A 917 -1.87 -11.45 -14.34
C PHE A 917 -0.51 -12.12 -14.11
N MET A 918 -0.13 -12.36 -12.84
CA MET A 918 1.07 -13.15 -12.53
C MET A 918 0.96 -14.55 -13.14
N SER A 919 -0.21 -15.19 -13.07
CA SER A 919 -0.43 -16.52 -13.66
C SER A 919 -0.30 -16.50 -15.19
N LEU A 920 -0.78 -15.45 -15.87
CA LEU A 920 -0.62 -15.29 -17.32
C LEU A 920 0.85 -15.12 -17.71
N ARG A 921 1.62 -14.32 -16.95
CA ARG A 921 3.07 -14.14 -17.15
C ARG A 921 3.84 -15.45 -16.98
N VAL A 922 3.54 -16.20 -15.91
CA VAL A 922 4.18 -17.49 -15.61
C VAL A 922 3.84 -18.53 -16.68
N MET A 923 2.57 -18.64 -17.10
CA MET A 923 2.17 -19.54 -18.18
C MET A 923 2.85 -19.22 -19.53
N GLY A 924 3.14 -17.94 -19.80
CA GLY A 924 3.88 -17.50 -20.99
C GLY A 924 5.37 -17.89 -21.03
N GLN A 925 6.00 -18.15 -19.87
CA GLN A 925 7.46 -18.34 -19.76
C GLN A 925 7.92 -19.80 -19.54
N TRP A 926 7.01 -20.78 -19.43
CA TRP A 926 7.38 -22.16 -19.07
C TRP A 926 7.93 -22.99 -20.25
N LYS A 927 9.25 -22.98 -20.43
CA LYS A 927 10.01 -23.77 -21.43
C LYS A 927 10.06 -25.30 -21.22
N ASN A 928 9.44 -25.86 -20.17
CA ASN A 928 9.42 -27.31 -19.90
C ASN A 928 7.99 -27.87 -19.71
N TRP A 929 7.11 -27.51 -20.62
CA TRP A 929 5.71 -27.96 -20.67
C TRP A 929 5.61 -29.44 -21.07
N GLY A 930 5.49 -30.34 -20.07
CA GLY A 930 5.37 -31.79 -20.29
C GLY A 930 3.96 -32.24 -20.69
N ASN A 931 3.84 -33.38 -21.39
CA ASN A 931 2.59 -33.90 -21.97
C ASN A 931 1.43 -34.16 -20.98
N ALA A 932 1.72 -34.32 -19.68
CA ALA A 932 0.68 -34.48 -18.65
C ALA A 932 0.04 -33.14 -18.27
N ILE A 933 0.88 -32.12 -18.03
CA ILE A 933 0.48 -30.72 -17.82
C ILE A 933 -0.22 -30.19 -19.09
N ASN A 934 0.29 -30.57 -20.26
CA ASN A 934 -0.33 -30.24 -21.55
C ASN A 934 -1.75 -30.78 -21.67
N ARG A 935 -2.02 -32.01 -21.22
CA ARG A 935 -3.38 -32.57 -21.25
C ARG A 935 -4.32 -31.89 -20.26
N HIS A 936 -3.86 -31.59 -19.05
CA HIS A 936 -4.66 -30.91 -18.03
C HIS A 936 -5.03 -29.48 -18.46
N TRP A 937 -4.05 -28.70 -18.91
CA TRP A 937 -4.30 -27.33 -19.34
C TRP A 937 -4.95 -27.23 -20.72
N ASN A 938 -4.82 -28.23 -21.61
CA ASN A 938 -5.63 -28.31 -22.82
C ASN A 938 -7.09 -28.64 -22.53
N GLU A 939 -7.39 -29.42 -21.49
CA GLU A 939 -8.76 -29.64 -21.00
C GLU A 939 -9.34 -28.35 -20.39
N VAL A 940 -8.57 -27.63 -19.57
CA VAL A 940 -8.97 -26.32 -19.02
C VAL A 940 -9.17 -25.30 -20.14
N SER A 941 -8.22 -25.19 -21.06
CA SER A 941 -8.26 -24.30 -22.22
C SER A 941 -9.40 -24.66 -23.18
N LYS A 942 -9.70 -25.95 -23.42
CA LYS A 942 -10.88 -26.36 -24.21
C LYS A 942 -12.19 -26.01 -23.51
N LYS A 943 -12.27 -26.14 -22.19
CA LYS A 943 -13.46 -25.74 -21.41
C LYS A 943 -13.65 -24.21 -21.42
N VAL A 944 -12.57 -23.46 -21.30
CA VAL A 944 -12.57 -21.99 -21.44
C VAL A 944 -12.89 -21.56 -22.87
N SER A 945 -12.34 -22.24 -23.88
CA SER A 945 -12.55 -21.94 -25.32
C SER A 945 -13.92 -22.36 -25.83
N ALA A 946 -14.56 -23.36 -25.19
CA ALA A 946 -15.95 -23.73 -25.47
C ALA A 946 -16.93 -22.68 -24.91
N CYS A 947 -16.56 -21.99 -23.83
CA CYS A 947 -17.32 -20.87 -23.28
C CYS A 947 -16.99 -19.52 -23.95
N HIS A 948 -15.78 -19.37 -24.51
CA HIS A 948 -15.32 -18.19 -25.26
C HIS A 948 -14.50 -18.60 -26.49
N PRO A 949 -15.10 -18.68 -27.70
CA PRO A 949 -14.35 -19.08 -28.89
C PRO A 949 -13.33 -18.02 -29.30
N HIS A 950 -12.07 -18.44 -29.47
CA HIS A 950 -10.98 -17.64 -30.03
C HIS A 950 -10.54 -18.21 -31.39
N PHE A 951 -10.09 -17.36 -32.31
CA PHE A 951 -9.56 -17.76 -33.60
C PHE A 951 -8.09 -18.18 -33.48
N GLN A 952 -7.73 -19.37 -33.98
CA GLN A 952 -6.32 -19.78 -34.12
C GLN A 952 -5.75 -19.28 -35.46
N PRO A 953 -4.51 -18.73 -35.49
CA PRO A 953 -3.89 -18.28 -36.72
C PRO A 953 -3.43 -19.47 -37.57
N THR A 954 -3.61 -19.35 -38.89
CA THR A 954 -2.99 -20.25 -39.88
C THR A 954 -1.58 -19.73 -40.19
N PRO A 955 -0.54 -20.58 -40.22
CA PRO A 955 0.82 -20.08 -40.42
C PRO A 955 1.04 -19.71 -41.89
N GLN A 956 1.30 -18.43 -42.17
CA GLN A 956 1.92 -18.01 -43.42
C GLN A 956 3.13 -17.10 -43.19
N ALA A 957 4.26 -17.63 -43.69
CA ALA A 957 5.51 -17.02 -44.12
C ALA A 957 6.19 -15.97 -43.22
N THR A 958 7.34 -16.39 -42.68
CA THR A 958 8.44 -15.56 -42.14
C THR A 958 8.72 -14.29 -42.96
N PRO A 959 8.70 -13.09 -42.33
CA PRO A 959 9.43 -11.94 -42.83
C PRO A 959 10.85 -11.91 -42.22
N THR A 960 11.85 -11.81 -43.10
CA THR A 960 13.24 -11.51 -42.78
C THR A 960 13.39 -10.19 -42.02
N SER A 961 14.14 -10.20 -40.92
CA SER A 961 14.49 -9.02 -40.13
C SER A 961 15.30 -7.99 -40.94
N PRO A 962 14.98 -6.69 -40.91
CA PRO A 962 15.89 -5.66 -41.40
C PRO A 962 16.88 -5.24 -40.31
N SER A 963 18.15 -5.13 -40.67
CA SER A 963 19.21 -4.59 -39.82
C SER A 963 19.00 -3.09 -39.56
N ALA A 964 19.17 -2.67 -38.31
CA ALA A 964 19.04 -1.28 -37.90
C ALA A 964 20.29 -0.47 -38.27
N SER A 965 20.23 0.30 -39.36
CA SER A 965 21.11 1.46 -39.57
C SER A 965 20.37 2.74 -39.18
N LYS A 966 20.95 3.58 -38.31
CA LYS A 966 20.41 4.89 -37.93
C LYS A 966 20.42 5.86 -39.12
N SER A 967 19.29 6.02 -39.82
CA SER A 967 19.05 7.14 -40.75
C SER A 967 18.04 8.12 -40.16
N HIS A 968 18.25 9.43 -40.33
CA HIS A 968 17.39 10.50 -39.82
C HIS A 968 16.54 11.10 -40.96
N GLY A 969 15.55 10.34 -41.45
CA GLY A 969 14.66 10.75 -42.55
C GLY A 969 13.17 10.56 -42.25
N TRP A 970 12.29 11.26 -42.98
CA TRP A 970 10.82 11.24 -42.81
C TRP A 970 10.23 9.83 -43.00
N GLU A 971 10.93 8.95 -43.71
CA GLU A 971 10.58 7.54 -43.89
C GLU A 971 10.70 6.67 -42.61
N ASN A 972 11.21 7.22 -41.49
CA ASN A 972 11.16 6.57 -40.18
C ASN A 972 9.96 6.99 -39.31
N TRP A 973 9.16 7.95 -39.78
CA TRP A 973 7.96 8.46 -39.10
C TRP A 973 6.68 7.85 -39.70
N THR A 974 6.65 6.53 -39.89
CA THR A 974 5.41 5.82 -40.27
C THR A 974 4.73 5.26 -39.02
N PRO A 975 3.38 5.19 -38.96
CA PRO A 975 2.65 4.64 -37.81
C PRO A 975 3.15 3.25 -37.40
N GLN A 976 3.47 2.38 -38.37
CA GLN A 976 4.02 1.04 -38.12
C GLN A 976 5.40 1.07 -37.46
N LYS A 977 6.34 1.91 -37.91
CA LYS A 977 7.71 1.96 -37.32
C LYS A 977 7.73 2.64 -35.95
N VAL A 978 6.88 3.64 -35.73
CA VAL A 978 6.76 4.31 -34.43
C VAL A 978 6.06 3.40 -33.41
N ARG A 979 5.05 2.63 -33.82
CA ARG A 979 4.42 1.60 -32.98
C ARG A 979 5.31 0.39 -32.74
N SER A 980 6.10 -0.05 -33.72
CA SER A 980 7.08 -1.12 -33.50
C SER A 980 8.16 -0.68 -32.51
N ARG A 981 8.60 0.59 -32.54
CA ARG A 981 9.49 1.18 -31.52
C ARG A 981 8.87 1.20 -30.13
N ARG A 982 7.57 1.49 -30.03
CA ARG A 982 6.82 1.46 -28.76
C ARG A 982 6.62 0.03 -28.22
N GLY A 983 6.31 -0.93 -29.09
CA GLY A 983 6.13 -2.34 -28.75
C GLY A 983 7.44 -3.11 -28.53
N SER A 984 8.57 -2.59 -29.02
CA SER A 984 9.91 -3.14 -28.77
C SER A 984 10.50 -2.75 -27.42
N VAL A 985 9.80 -1.93 -26.63
CA VAL A 985 10.21 -1.62 -25.25
C VAL A 985 9.88 -2.82 -24.37
N LEU A 986 10.92 -3.56 -24.01
CA LEU A 986 10.80 -4.75 -23.16
C LEU A 986 10.39 -4.33 -21.74
N PRO A 987 9.54 -5.10 -21.04
CA PRO A 987 9.44 -4.99 -19.58
C PRO A 987 10.77 -5.40 -18.99
N ARG A 988 11.14 -4.82 -17.85
CA ARG A 988 12.37 -5.22 -17.19
C ARG A 988 12.29 -6.68 -16.78
N GLU A 989 13.33 -7.43 -17.13
CA GLU A 989 13.73 -8.58 -16.32
C GLU A 989 13.93 -8.05 -14.89
N GLU A 990 13.49 -8.79 -13.88
CA GLU A 990 13.60 -8.37 -12.47
C GLU A 990 15.07 -8.27 -11.99
N GLU A 991 16.04 -8.30 -12.90
CA GLU A 991 17.48 -8.09 -12.75
C GLU A 991 17.89 -6.75 -13.37
N SER A 992 18.02 -5.68 -12.57
CA SER A 992 18.96 -4.54 -12.78
C SER A 992 18.53 -3.26 -12.04
N ASP A 993 18.44 -3.24 -10.70
CA ASP A 993 18.34 -1.97 -9.96
C ASP A 993 19.73 -1.31 -9.83
N SER A 994 20.44 -1.23 -10.95
CA SER A 994 21.50 -0.25 -11.15
C SER A 994 20.86 1.02 -11.70
N GLU A 995 20.98 2.13 -10.97
CA GLU A 995 21.05 3.46 -11.59
C GLU A 995 22.32 3.49 -12.46
N ASP A 996 22.24 2.87 -13.63
CA ASP A 996 23.20 3.08 -14.71
C ASP A 996 22.54 4.05 -15.68
N GLU A 997 23.31 5.03 -16.17
CA GLU A 997 22.85 6.15 -17.00
C GLU A 997 22.08 5.74 -18.29
N GLY A 998 21.99 4.44 -18.59
CA GLY A 998 21.26 3.86 -19.72
C GLY A 998 19.76 3.59 -19.51
N THR A 999 19.24 3.47 -18.28
CA THR A 999 17.78 3.28 -18.06
C THR A 999 16.98 4.57 -18.27
N HIS A 1000 17.63 5.72 -18.11
CA HIS A 1000 17.08 7.02 -18.47
C HIS A 1000 16.84 7.19 -19.98
N GLU A 1001 17.44 6.37 -20.86
CA GLU A 1001 17.18 6.42 -22.29
C GLU A 1001 15.89 5.66 -22.68
N ALA A 1002 15.60 4.51 -22.04
CA ALA A 1002 14.40 3.71 -22.34
C ALA A 1002 13.10 4.33 -21.80
N GLU A 1003 13.13 4.96 -20.61
CA GLU A 1003 11.99 5.68 -20.02
C GLU A 1003 11.69 6.99 -20.78
N LYS A 1004 12.74 7.69 -21.24
CA LYS A 1004 12.60 8.85 -22.15
C LYS A 1004 12.10 8.45 -23.54
N ASP A 1005 12.35 7.21 -23.99
CA ASP A 1005 11.92 6.72 -25.30
C ASP A 1005 10.40 6.44 -25.35
N VAL A 1006 9.76 5.96 -24.28
CA VAL A 1006 8.30 5.75 -24.24
C VAL A 1006 7.55 7.08 -24.18
N GLU A 1007 7.92 7.99 -23.27
CA GLU A 1007 7.35 9.34 -23.21
C GLU A 1007 7.62 10.13 -24.50
N GLY A 1008 8.81 9.97 -25.08
CA GLY A 1008 9.20 10.55 -26.36
C GLY A 1008 8.32 10.05 -27.50
N VAL A 1009 8.18 8.72 -27.65
CA VAL A 1009 7.37 8.10 -28.71
C VAL A 1009 5.88 8.42 -28.55
N ASP A 1010 5.35 8.48 -27.32
CA ASP A 1010 3.95 8.88 -27.07
C ASP A 1010 3.72 10.36 -27.43
N LYS A 1011 4.67 11.23 -27.13
CA LYS A 1011 4.65 12.64 -27.52
C LYS A 1011 4.78 12.82 -29.04
N GLU A 1012 5.64 12.03 -29.71
CA GLU A 1012 5.78 12.00 -31.17
C GLU A 1012 4.48 11.56 -31.85
N LEU A 1013 3.85 10.47 -31.39
CA LEU A 1013 2.56 9.99 -31.89
C LEU A 1013 1.44 11.03 -31.69
N GLN A 1014 1.42 11.70 -30.55
CA GLN A 1014 0.43 12.74 -30.25
C GLN A 1014 0.60 13.96 -31.16
N ILE A 1015 1.84 14.39 -31.43
CA ILE A 1015 2.16 15.47 -32.37
C ILE A 1015 1.78 15.07 -33.79
N MET A 1016 2.14 13.87 -34.25
CA MET A 1016 1.78 13.36 -35.58
C MET A 1016 0.27 13.35 -35.79
N ARG A 1017 -0.51 12.83 -34.82
CA ARG A 1017 -1.97 12.80 -34.90
C ARG A 1017 -2.58 14.20 -34.96
N ARG A 1018 -2.06 15.14 -34.17
CA ARG A 1018 -2.50 16.55 -34.17
C ARG A 1018 -2.17 17.25 -35.49
N VAL A 1019 -0.97 17.05 -36.02
CA VAL A 1019 -0.53 17.65 -37.29
C VAL A 1019 -1.30 17.06 -38.47
N PHE A 1020 -1.47 15.74 -38.51
CA PHE A 1020 -2.18 15.05 -39.59
C PHE A 1020 -3.69 15.36 -39.58
N GLY A 1021 -4.34 15.37 -38.40
CA GLY A 1021 -5.74 15.79 -38.28
C GLY A 1021 -5.96 17.25 -38.68
N LYS A 1022 -5.01 18.14 -38.32
CA LYS A 1022 -5.05 19.55 -38.75
C LYS A 1022 -4.82 19.70 -40.25
N TRP A 1023 -3.90 18.94 -40.83
CA TRP A 1023 -3.64 18.93 -42.27
C TRP A 1023 -4.85 18.40 -43.05
N ALA A 1024 -5.44 17.26 -42.65
CA ALA A 1024 -6.62 16.69 -43.30
C ALA A 1024 -7.82 17.65 -43.26
N LYS A 1025 -8.02 18.34 -42.14
CA LYS A 1025 -9.04 19.39 -41.99
C LYS A 1025 -8.79 20.59 -42.92
N ILE A 1026 -7.54 21.02 -43.08
CA ILE A 1026 -7.17 22.12 -43.98
C ILE A 1026 -7.26 21.70 -45.45
N ALA A 1027 -6.93 20.45 -45.77
CA ALA A 1027 -6.97 19.89 -47.12
C ALA A 1027 -8.38 19.45 -47.56
N GLY A 1028 -9.38 19.48 -46.66
CA GLY A 1028 -10.76 19.08 -46.97
C GLY A 1028 -10.92 17.58 -47.24
N VAL A 1029 -10.00 16.75 -46.76
CA VAL A 1029 -9.99 15.30 -46.98
C VAL A 1029 -10.68 14.61 -45.80
N GLU A 1030 -11.73 13.83 -46.06
CA GLU A 1030 -12.31 12.93 -45.04
C GLU A 1030 -11.27 11.85 -44.66
N CYS A 1031 -10.90 11.81 -43.39
CA CYS A 1031 -9.97 10.85 -42.84
C CYS A 1031 -10.65 10.07 -41.72
N LYS A 1032 -10.65 8.73 -41.81
CA LYS A 1032 -10.82 7.87 -40.64
C LYS A 1032 -9.51 7.91 -39.84
N VAL A 1033 -9.50 8.62 -38.72
CA VAL A 1033 -8.35 8.58 -37.81
C VAL A 1033 -8.38 7.25 -37.05
N ALA A 1034 -7.25 6.55 -37.05
CA ALA A 1034 -6.95 5.23 -36.49
C ALA A 1034 -7.01 4.10 -37.53
N ASP A 1035 -5.83 3.55 -37.80
CA ASP A 1035 -5.64 2.29 -38.50
C ASP A 1035 -6.57 1.22 -37.91
N GLU A 1036 -7.22 0.46 -38.77
CA GLU A 1036 -7.84 -0.80 -38.36
C GLU A 1036 -6.70 -1.72 -37.89
N LEU A 1037 -6.68 -2.04 -36.59
CA LEU A 1037 -5.67 -2.87 -35.94
C LEU A 1037 -5.52 -4.20 -36.70
N ASN A 1038 -4.32 -4.51 -37.17
CA ASN A 1038 -4.02 -5.77 -37.84
C ASN A 1038 -3.69 -6.84 -36.80
N GLN A 1039 -3.95 -8.11 -37.11
CA GLN A 1039 -3.78 -9.25 -36.18
C GLN A 1039 -2.38 -9.37 -35.55
N ASN A 1040 -1.34 -8.84 -36.19
CA ASN A 1040 0.04 -8.89 -35.71
C ASN A 1040 0.37 -7.84 -34.61
N GLU A 1041 -0.53 -6.88 -34.33
CA GLU A 1041 -0.32 -5.83 -33.32
C GLU A 1041 -0.75 -6.27 -31.90
N PHE A 1042 -1.22 -7.50 -31.73
CA PHE A 1042 -1.68 -8.07 -30.45
C PHE A 1042 -0.67 -9.01 -29.78
N ASP A 1043 0.48 -9.26 -30.39
CA ASP A 1043 1.49 -10.19 -29.87
C ASP A 1043 2.47 -9.46 -28.94
N VAL A 1044 2.49 -9.89 -27.67
CA VAL A 1044 3.50 -9.52 -26.66
C VAL A 1044 4.22 -10.83 -26.30
N ASP A 1045 5.52 -10.92 -26.59
CA ASP A 1045 6.30 -12.18 -26.59
C ASP A 1045 6.38 -12.91 -25.22
N TRP A 1046 5.93 -12.29 -24.13
CA TRP A 1046 6.08 -12.80 -22.76
C TRP A 1046 4.76 -12.93 -21.97
N THR A 1047 3.63 -12.38 -22.44
CA THR A 1047 2.29 -12.61 -21.85
C THR A 1047 1.16 -12.35 -22.85
N THR A 1048 0.11 -13.17 -22.86
CA THR A 1048 -1.07 -12.93 -23.71
C THR A 1048 -1.89 -11.76 -23.16
N PRO A 1049 -2.26 -10.74 -23.97
CA PRO A 1049 -3.11 -9.64 -23.51
C PRO A 1049 -4.55 -10.11 -23.26
N ILE A 1050 -5.21 -9.54 -22.24
CA ILE A 1050 -6.63 -9.79 -21.99
C ILE A 1050 -7.49 -9.01 -23.00
N ALA A 1051 -8.58 -9.59 -23.46
CA ALA A 1051 -9.54 -8.91 -24.34
C ALA A 1051 -10.99 -9.08 -23.86
N PRO A 1052 -11.36 -8.60 -22.65
CA PRO A 1052 -12.72 -8.71 -22.16
C PRO A 1052 -13.74 -8.07 -23.10
N ARG A 1053 -14.89 -8.72 -23.24
CA ARG A 1053 -15.98 -8.26 -24.12
C ARG A 1053 -17.28 -8.14 -23.33
N VAL A 1054 -18.17 -7.30 -23.85
CA VAL A 1054 -19.58 -7.34 -23.50
C VAL A 1054 -20.19 -8.53 -24.24
N GLU A 1055 -20.93 -9.36 -23.53
CA GLU A 1055 -21.44 -10.66 -24.00
C GLU A 1055 -22.96 -10.71 -24.08
N GLY A 1056 -23.65 -9.63 -23.69
CA GLY A 1056 -25.11 -9.61 -23.61
C GLY A 1056 -25.64 -10.36 -22.40
N ARG A 1057 -24.85 -10.42 -21.31
CA ARG A 1057 -25.27 -10.94 -20.01
C ARG A 1057 -26.41 -10.10 -19.42
N ILE A 1058 -26.46 -8.80 -19.73
CA ILE A 1058 -27.50 -7.90 -19.23
C ILE A 1058 -28.21 -7.23 -20.39
N THR A 1059 -29.52 -7.47 -20.52
CA THR A 1059 -30.34 -6.87 -21.58
C THR A 1059 -31.47 -6.05 -20.98
N GLN A 1060 -31.60 -4.78 -21.39
CA GLN A 1060 -32.76 -3.96 -21.07
C GLN A 1060 -33.75 -3.98 -22.25
N ILE A 1061 -35.04 -4.18 -21.96
CA ILE A 1061 -36.13 -4.08 -22.92
C ILE A 1061 -37.03 -2.90 -22.53
N GLY A 1062 -37.30 -2.00 -23.47
CA GLY A 1062 -38.22 -0.89 -23.26
C GLY A 1062 -37.61 0.28 -22.46
N GLY A 1063 -37.89 1.49 -22.94
CA GLY A 1063 -37.30 2.75 -22.46
C GLY A 1063 -36.35 3.33 -23.49
N ASP A 1064 -36.46 4.64 -23.77
CA ASP A 1064 -35.44 5.34 -24.55
C ASP A 1064 -34.09 5.20 -23.83
N PRO A 1065 -32.99 4.93 -24.54
CA PRO A 1065 -31.67 4.97 -23.93
C PRO A 1065 -31.51 6.36 -23.29
N PRO A 1066 -31.20 6.47 -21.99
CA PRO A 1066 -31.01 7.77 -21.37
C PRO A 1066 -29.87 8.49 -22.11
N ASN A 1067 -30.12 9.71 -22.60
CA ASN A 1067 -29.17 10.56 -23.33
C ASN A 1067 -27.90 10.87 -22.56
#